data_AF-A0A7M3MTS7-F1
#
_entry.id   AF-A0A7M3MTS7-F1
#
_cell.length_a   1.000
_cell.length_b   1.000
_cell.length_c   1.000
_cell.angle_alpha   90.00
_cell.angle_beta   90.00
_cell.angle_gamma   90.00
#
_symmetry.space_group_name_H-M   'P 1'
#
loop_
_entity.id
_entity.type
_entity.pdbx_description
1 polymer ?
#
loop_
_entity_poly.entity_id
_entity_poly.type
_entity_poly.pdbx_seq_one_letter_code
_entity_poly.pdbx_strand_id
1 'polypeptide(L)'
;MNAVMVSQVEAQTAFADGNQYTTYLFVDSAQMSYYDVSGGVSSEDIFVRVYLNILRKSDGSIGYPPERLDNIKEILDNAFNPHDIYFIYDCEEHFVDDDDLFFGGTSFHEPNYWACDWYGFPHHEDGIDIYLIHSHVSEGTYPYTLRGLGEGIPGTWFITKHRDENWEDYNIESEIIVQKMGHMFGLFRTGHGSQLNPLYFDPYPDPPPYSVKFDCDVLEWVRADPHECPEHAGNGAVCGDYIPDTDRSQYLLEDCDSDYACSNPPDPQDYQRYRRSPFECTSDPAYPEFEDINGVPYDNIPFYNFMSKSEPNCLNYFTQGQVDVMRNFLLTHPTLSNVTMTAQEVDEFCPCIEDDEVVISENTTISGDETMSGTVIVETGNRLTVTGTMRMLPGTSIFVERGAVLEIRGGLLTKRCEEMWSGVQVQGNSGKIQPDYPYTNLASDDAGVVLIRENGTIEWAINAVQTRDNRISWPAFPDYYGGVVDSEDGIFQNNKWGVGFMQYDFPNKSNFFRTFFFGNPDIPSRSGVSIWRCQDINFVRCHFEDFSEHGIHGINFHSWIHHYNAFINIPQAIKSESSFPFGSELIVGSHSTQHGSNYFLDNQYSIVAGGTNFALGLQVINNDISKSANYAFSQSANAGVRIVGPSIFDVTRNSIMHQSSGVWIHNTGLYHTDVRCNSIFASHPNTGANYGIYAALENRLFEFKYNTFEMEVCGPDVKLFGSATYPNVCRRDVGRAGDPARNCYTFEGNPQIITEGQTSEFDYWVPEEPEHPCQIPTDNLSDMGSNNYSLALTNEIDEPVCGEVSVPFNLDSAYQATLEELYHLGWDFGQSDT
;
A
#
# COMPACT_ATOMS: atom_id res chain seq x y z
N MET A 1 -75.30 -50.74 38.52
CA MET A 1 -74.14 -51.66 38.51
C MET A 1 -73.37 -51.38 37.24
N ASN A 2 -72.20 -50.75 37.43
CA ASN A 2 -70.98 -50.63 36.63
C ASN A 2 -71.06 -50.56 35.10
N ALA A 3 -70.23 -49.83 34.37
CA ALA A 3 -69.27 -48.73 34.56
C ALA A 3 -68.74 -48.56 33.12
N VAL A 4 -68.80 -47.36 32.52
CA VAL A 4 -68.23 -47.12 31.19
C VAL A 4 -66.99 -46.24 31.39
N MET A 5 -65.83 -46.79 31.05
CA MET A 5 -64.53 -46.14 31.18
C MET A 5 -64.34 -45.09 30.08
N VAL A 6 -63.77 -43.97 30.52
CA VAL A 6 -63.15 -42.89 29.76
C VAL A 6 -61.75 -43.34 29.33
N SER A 7 -61.38 -43.12 28.07
CA SER A 7 -59.99 -42.97 27.64
C SER A 7 -59.90 -41.82 26.65
N GLN A 8 -59.04 -40.84 26.99
CA GLN A 8 -58.70 -39.67 26.20
C GLN A 8 -58.09 -40.09 24.86
N VAL A 9 -58.57 -39.49 23.77
CA VAL A 9 -57.91 -39.46 22.48
C VAL A 9 -56.96 -38.27 22.51
N GLU A 10 -55.67 -38.56 22.34
CA GLU A 10 -54.60 -37.58 22.20
C GLU A 10 -54.90 -36.62 21.05
N ALA A 11 -54.71 -35.33 21.31
CA ALA A 11 -54.76 -34.29 20.31
C ALA A 11 -53.66 -34.57 19.28
N GLN A 12 -54.06 -35.03 18.09
CA GLN A 12 -53.23 -35.01 16.90
C GLN A 12 -52.96 -33.54 16.54
N THR A 13 -51.79 -33.05 16.91
CA THR A 13 -51.16 -31.87 16.29
C THR A 13 -50.82 -32.25 14.86
N ALA A 14 -51.77 -32.02 13.96
CA ALA A 14 -51.60 -32.23 12.54
C ALA A 14 -50.78 -31.07 11.94
N PHE A 15 -49.60 -31.42 11.43
CA PHE A 15 -49.02 -30.98 10.16
C PHE A 15 -49.21 -29.51 9.75
N ALA A 16 -48.18 -28.71 10.00
CA ALA A 16 -47.79 -27.56 9.20
C ALA A 16 -46.44 -27.90 8.53
N ASP A 17 -46.48 -28.80 7.54
CA ASP A 17 -45.34 -29.10 6.69
C ASP A 17 -45.12 -27.91 5.72
N GLY A 18 -43.86 -27.50 5.53
CA GLY A 18 -43.39 -27.03 4.21
C GLY A 18 -43.45 -25.54 3.87
N ASN A 19 -44.04 -24.64 4.65
CA ASN A 19 -44.00 -23.20 4.31
C ASN A 19 -42.65 -22.57 4.71
N GLN A 20 -41.63 -22.84 3.90
CA GLN A 20 -40.33 -22.17 3.94
C GLN A 20 -40.47 -20.80 3.30
N TYR A 21 -40.93 -19.88 4.13
CA TYR A 21 -40.94 -18.46 3.82
C TYR A 21 -39.50 -17.97 3.62
N THR A 22 -39.19 -17.49 2.41
CA THR A 22 -38.25 -16.37 2.26
C THR A 22 -39.07 -15.12 2.55
N THR A 23 -38.60 -14.34 3.51
CA THR A 23 -39.43 -13.49 4.36
C THR A 23 -38.92 -12.05 4.24
N TYR A 24 -39.42 -11.21 3.31
CA TYR A 24 -40.52 -10.22 3.41
C TYR A 24 -39.98 -8.77 3.58
N LEU A 25 -39.87 -7.95 2.54
CA LEU A 25 -40.88 -7.22 1.75
C LEU A 25 -41.45 -5.99 2.50
N PHE A 26 -41.20 -4.78 2.00
CA PHE A 26 -41.97 -3.57 2.33
C PHE A 26 -42.52 -3.03 1.01
N VAL A 27 -43.80 -2.64 0.99
CA VAL A 27 -44.37 -1.75 -0.03
C VAL A 27 -45.11 -0.65 0.69
N ASP A 28 -44.59 0.58 0.73
CA ASP A 28 -45.47 1.73 0.97
C ASP A 28 -46.24 2.01 -0.34
N SER A 29 -47.46 2.51 -0.25
CA SER A 29 -48.23 3.09 -1.36
C SER A 29 -47.42 4.05 -2.26
N ALA A 30 -46.36 4.69 -1.75
CA ALA A 30 -45.43 5.49 -2.52
C ALA A 30 -44.56 4.68 -3.52
N GLN A 31 -44.32 3.40 -3.25
CA GLN A 31 -43.44 2.55 -4.06
C GLN A 31 -44.07 2.01 -5.34
N MET A 32 -45.40 1.97 -5.45
CA MET A 32 -46.10 1.60 -6.69
C MET A 32 -45.70 2.48 -7.89
N SER A 33 -45.26 3.71 -7.65
CA SER A 33 -44.80 4.61 -8.69
C SER A 33 -43.49 4.16 -9.37
N TYR A 34 -42.67 3.33 -8.71
CA TYR A 34 -41.43 2.82 -9.30
C TYR A 34 -41.65 1.63 -10.25
N TYR A 35 -42.84 1.01 -10.24
CA TYR A 35 -43.22 -0.01 -11.23
C TYR A 35 -43.84 0.60 -12.49
N ASP A 36 -44.21 1.89 -12.46
CA ASP A 36 -44.68 2.60 -13.66
C ASP A 36 -43.49 3.09 -14.50
N VAL A 37 -43.03 2.22 -15.39
CA VAL A 37 -41.95 2.50 -16.35
C VAL A 37 -42.46 3.03 -17.70
N SER A 38 -43.73 3.45 -17.80
CA SER A 38 -44.34 3.91 -19.05
C SER A 38 -43.69 5.19 -19.63
N GLY A 39 -42.95 5.94 -18.82
CA GLY A 39 -42.14 7.08 -19.23
C GLY A 39 -40.85 6.71 -19.98
N GLY A 40 -40.50 5.42 -20.04
CA GLY A 40 -39.21 4.91 -20.51
C GLY A 40 -38.16 4.93 -19.40
N VAL A 41 -37.24 3.96 -19.44
CA VAL A 41 -36.13 3.84 -18.51
C VAL A 41 -34.83 4.19 -19.24
N SER A 42 -33.86 4.79 -18.53
CA SER A 42 -32.56 5.10 -19.11
C SER A 42 -31.90 3.84 -19.69
N SER A 43 -31.17 3.98 -20.79
CA SER A 43 -30.36 2.92 -21.40
C SER A 43 -28.85 3.06 -21.10
N GLU A 44 -28.49 3.89 -20.12
CA GLU A 44 -27.10 4.04 -19.68
C GLU A 44 -26.67 2.85 -18.81
N ASP A 45 -25.40 2.48 -18.87
CA ASP A 45 -24.83 1.44 -18.02
C ASP A 45 -24.99 1.82 -16.53
N ILE A 46 -25.44 0.87 -15.71
CA ILE A 46 -25.57 1.04 -14.26
C ILE A 46 -24.49 0.21 -13.59
N PHE A 47 -23.63 0.84 -12.80
CA PHE A 47 -22.60 0.17 -12.01
C PHE A 47 -23.06 0.10 -10.56
N VAL A 48 -23.01 -1.08 -9.93
CA VAL A 48 -23.48 -1.30 -8.55
C VAL A 48 -22.34 -1.85 -7.72
N ARG A 49 -21.99 -1.19 -6.60
CA ARG A 49 -20.95 -1.68 -5.70
C ARG A 49 -21.48 -2.86 -4.87
N VAL A 50 -20.71 -3.94 -4.77
CA VAL A 50 -21.10 -5.17 -4.06
C VAL A 50 -19.99 -5.63 -3.11
N TYR A 51 -20.37 -5.90 -1.87
CA TYR A 51 -19.50 -6.43 -0.82
C TYR A 51 -19.87 -7.88 -0.49
N LEU A 52 -18.94 -8.80 -0.72
CA LEU A 52 -19.12 -10.21 -0.38
C LEU A 52 -18.54 -10.47 1.01
N ASN A 53 -19.42 -10.64 2.00
CA ASN A 53 -19.07 -10.81 3.40
C ASN A 53 -19.10 -12.29 3.79
N ILE A 54 -17.95 -12.83 4.18
CA ILE A 54 -17.80 -14.21 4.66
C ILE A 54 -18.10 -14.24 6.15
N LEU A 55 -19.26 -14.77 6.52
CA LEU A 55 -19.58 -15.04 7.92
C LEU A 55 -18.94 -16.35 8.35
N ARG A 56 -18.11 -16.29 9.39
CA ARG A 56 -17.40 -17.44 9.94
C ARG A 56 -17.47 -17.45 11.47
N LYS A 57 -17.10 -18.57 12.07
CA LYS A 57 -16.91 -18.66 13.52
C LYS A 57 -15.92 -17.61 14.02
N SER A 58 -16.11 -17.17 15.26
CA SER A 58 -15.26 -16.17 15.92
C SER A 58 -13.78 -16.59 16.04
N ASP A 59 -13.49 -17.90 15.99
CA ASP A 59 -12.14 -18.47 15.99
C ASP A 59 -11.53 -18.66 14.59
N GLY A 60 -12.26 -18.26 13.54
CA GLY A 60 -11.86 -18.40 12.14
C GLY A 60 -11.84 -19.83 11.61
N SER A 61 -12.31 -20.82 12.38
CA SER A 61 -12.14 -22.24 12.04
C SER A 61 -13.02 -22.74 10.89
N ILE A 62 -14.19 -22.12 10.66
CA ILE A 62 -15.21 -22.58 9.71
C ILE A 62 -15.97 -21.36 9.15
N GLY A 63 -16.06 -21.26 7.82
CA GLY A 63 -16.74 -20.18 7.07
C GLY A 63 -16.87 -20.54 5.58
N TYR A 64 -17.51 -19.66 4.80
CA TYR A 64 -17.56 -19.83 3.34
C TYR A 64 -16.14 -19.71 2.75
N PRO A 65 -15.67 -20.62 1.86
CA PRO A 65 -14.31 -20.59 1.36
C PRO A 65 -14.06 -19.36 0.46
N PRO A 66 -13.07 -18.47 0.78
CA PRO A 66 -12.80 -17.28 -0.02
C PRO A 66 -12.46 -17.58 -1.49
N GLU A 67 -11.77 -18.70 -1.75
CA GLU A 67 -11.40 -19.14 -3.09
C GLU A 67 -12.60 -19.51 -4.00
N ARG A 68 -13.83 -19.51 -3.46
CA ARG A 68 -15.07 -19.78 -4.20
C ARG A 68 -15.90 -18.51 -4.48
N LEU A 69 -15.45 -17.34 -4.03
CA LEU A 69 -16.15 -16.07 -4.27
C LEU A 69 -16.32 -15.76 -5.77
N ASP A 70 -15.38 -16.18 -6.61
CA ASP A 70 -15.47 -15.93 -8.06
C ASP A 70 -16.64 -16.68 -8.72
N ASN A 71 -17.05 -17.84 -8.19
CA ASN A 71 -18.25 -18.52 -8.66
C ASN A 71 -19.51 -17.68 -8.43
N ILE A 72 -19.56 -16.92 -7.32
CA ILE A 72 -20.68 -16.03 -7.00
C ILE A 72 -20.69 -14.83 -7.93
N LYS A 73 -19.53 -14.23 -8.16
CA LYS A 73 -19.37 -13.11 -9.10
C LYS A 73 -19.82 -13.53 -10.50
N GLU A 74 -19.35 -14.66 -10.99
CA GLU A 74 -19.70 -15.19 -12.32
C GLU A 74 -21.22 -15.43 -12.47
N ILE A 75 -21.89 -15.99 -11.47
CA ILE A 75 -23.34 -16.23 -11.50
C ILE A 75 -24.11 -14.89 -11.59
N LEU A 76 -23.74 -13.90 -10.76
CA LEU A 76 -24.36 -12.58 -10.78
C LEU A 76 -24.10 -11.86 -12.10
N ASP A 77 -22.84 -11.78 -12.52
CA ASP A 77 -22.45 -11.10 -13.76
C ASP A 77 -23.15 -11.70 -14.99
N ASN A 78 -23.24 -13.02 -15.09
CA ASN A 78 -23.92 -13.69 -16.20
C ASN A 78 -25.43 -13.37 -16.26
N ALA A 79 -26.08 -13.14 -15.11
CA ALA A 79 -27.50 -12.83 -15.04
C ALA A 79 -27.82 -11.34 -15.29
N PHE A 80 -26.94 -10.42 -14.89
CA PHE A 80 -27.23 -8.98 -14.90
C PHE A 80 -26.50 -8.19 -16.00
N ASN A 81 -25.30 -8.59 -16.43
CA ASN A 81 -24.56 -7.90 -17.49
C ASN A 81 -25.32 -7.81 -18.83
N PRO A 82 -26.10 -8.83 -19.27
CA PRO A 82 -26.92 -8.72 -20.48
C PRO A 82 -28.01 -7.62 -20.43
N HIS A 83 -28.19 -7.01 -19.27
CA HIS A 83 -29.21 -6.00 -18.97
C HIS A 83 -28.60 -4.64 -18.59
N ASP A 84 -27.32 -4.42 -18.92
CA ASP A 84 -26.55 -3.20 -18.67
C ASP A 84 -26.52 -2.80 -17.17
N ILE A 85 -26.48 -3.80 -16.30
CA ILE A 85 -26.25 -3.69 -14.85
C ILE A 85 -24.98 -4.47 -14.53
N TYR A 86 -23.93 -3.76 -14.13
CA TYR A 86 -22.59 -4.30 -13.90
C TYR A 86 -22.22 -4.19 -12.42
N PHE A 87 -21.70 -5.27 -11.84
CA PHE A 87 -21.28 -5.27 -10.44
C PHE A 87 -19.80 -4.88 -10.30
N ILE A 88 -19.53 -4.00 -9.33
CA ILE A 88 -18.18 -3.59 -8.95
C ILE A 88 -17.89 -4.20 -7.58
N TYR A 89 -17.10 -5.26 -7.57
CA TYR A 89 -16.78 -6.00 -6.36
C TYR A 89 -15.62 -5.36 -5.60
N ASP A 90 -15.73 -5.36 -4.28
CA ASP A 90 -14.63 -4.98 -3.41
C ASP A 90 -13.52 -6.04 -3.41
N CYS A 91 -12.26 -5.60 -3.44
CA CYS A 91 -11.12 -6.51 -3.56
C CYS A 91 -10.65 -7.07 -2.23
N GLU A 92 -11.10 -6.51 -1.10
CA GLU A 92 -10.79 -7.03 0.22
C GLU A 92 -11.74 -8.18 0.58
N GLU A 93 -11.18 -9.24 1.19
CA GLU A 93 -12.00 -10.29 1.77
C GLU A 93 -12.63 -9.78 3.08
N HIS A 94 -13.94 -9.60 3.08
CA HIS A 94 -14.68 -9.12 4.24
C HIS A 94 -15.04 -10.28 5.17
N PHE A 95 -14.30 -10.47 6.26
CA PHE A 95 -14.59 -11.49 7.25
C PHE A 95 -15.45 -10.95 8.40
N VAL A 96 -16.56 -11.63 8.68
CA VAL A 96 -17.38 -11.39 9.87
C VAL A 96 -17.20 -12.55 10.84
N ASP A 97 -16.53 -12.27 11.96
CA ASP A 97 -16.15 -13.24 13.00
C ASP A 97 -17.13 -13.19 14.18
N ASP A 98 -18.27 -13.88 14.05
CA ASP A 98 -19.35 -13.82 15.06
C ASP A 98 -20.09 -15.17 15.19
N ASP A 99 -19.96 -15.82 16.35
CA ASP A 99 -20.57 -17.13 16.59
C ASP A 99 -22.11 -17.05 16.68
N ASP A 100 -22.66 -15.97 17.24
CA ASP A 100 -24.11 -15.83 17.42
C ASP A 100 -24.79 -15.61 16.07
N LEU A 101 -24.22 -14.78 15.20
CA LEU A 101 -24.68 -14.62 13.82
C LEU A 101 -24.44 -15.89 12.99
N PHE A 102 -23.28 -16.54 13.13
CA PHE A 102 -22.95 -17.76 12.38
C PHE A 102 -23.93 -18.90 12.68
N PHE A 103 -24.27 -19.13 13.95
CA PHE A 103 -25.17 -20.21 14.35
C PHE A 103 -26.65 -19.82 14.32
N GLY A 104 -26.98 -18.61 14.74
CA GLY A 104 -28.34 -18.14 14.99
C GLY A 104 -28.93 -17.23 13.92
N GLY A 105 -28.11 -16.69 13.01
CA GLY A 105 -28.34 -15.44 12.29
C GLY A 105 -29.64 -15.30 11.48
N THR A 106 -30.34 -16.37 11.09
CA THR A 106 -31.61 -16.25 10.33
C THR A 106 -32.86 -16.68 11.13
N SER A 107 -32.75 -16.84 12.45
CA SER A 107 -33.82 -17.34 13.32
C SER A 107 -34.67 -16.23 13.96
N PHE A 108 -36.00 -16.37 13.92
CA PHE A 108 -36.97 -15.53 14.63
C PHE A 108 -37.66 -16.27 15.81
N HIS A 109 -37.04 -17.31 16.38
CA HIS A 109 -37.69 -18.13 17.40
C HIS A 109 -37.54 -17.55 18.81
N GLU A 110 -38.66 -17.39 19.53
CA GLU A 110 -38.61 -17.01 20.94
C GLU A 110 -37.79 -17.99 21.79
N PRO A 111 -36.99 -17.49 22.76
CA PRO A 111 -36.91 -16.10 23.23
C PRO A 111 -35.88 -15.22 22.49
N ASN A 112 -35.19 -15.73 21.46
CA ASN A 112 -34.04 -15.06 20.86
C ASN A 112 -34.29 -14.76 19.38
N TYR A 113 -34.70 -13.52 19.10
CA TYR A 113 -34.93 -13.00 17.75
C TYR A 113 -33.61 -12.63 17.05
N TRP A 114 -32.68 -13.58 16.89
CA TRP A 114 -31.33 -13.35 16.34
C TRP A 114 -31.33 -12.71 14.94
N ALA A 115 -32.37 -12.93 14.14
CA ALA A 115 -32.51 -12.26 12.85
C ALA A 115 -32.66 -10.71 12.97
N CYS A 116 -33.07 -10.21 14.14
CA CYS A 116 -33.14 -8.77 14.40
C CYS A 116 -31.77 -8.12 14.63
N ASP A 117 -30.76 -8.91 15.00
CA ASP A 117 -29.41 -8.40 15.22
C ASP A 117 -28.81 -7.84 13.91
N TRP A 118 -29.26 -8.32 12.75
CA TRP A 118 -28.85 -7.82 11.43
C TRP A 118 -29.34 -6.41 11.10
N TYR A 119 -30.49 -5.96 11.61
CA TYR A 119 -30.99 -4.61 11.34
C TYR A 119 -30.19 -3.51 12.03
N GLY A 120 -29.42 -3.86 13.07
CA GLY A 120 -28.43 -2.99 13.71
C GLY A 120 -26.98 -3.35 13.35
N PHE A 121 -26.78 -4.34 12.49
CA PHE A 121 -25.44 -4.78 12.11
C PHE A 121 -24.81 -3.78 11.12
N PRO A 122 -23.54 -3.39 11.31
CA PRO A 122 -22.86 -2.50 10.38
C PRO A 122 -22.81 -3.09 8.96
N HIS A 123 -23.25 -2.28 7.99
CA HIS A 123 -23.17 -2.54 6.56
C HIS A 123 -22.60 -1.29 5.87
N HIS A 124 -22.17 -1.45 4.62
CA HIS A 124 -21.59 -0.37 3.84
C HIS A 124 -22.71 0.57 3.35
N GLU A 125 -22.50 1.88 3.47
CA GLU A 125 -23.50 2.89 3.07
C GLU A 125 -23.54 3.11 1.55
N ASP A 126 -22.56 2.57 0.81
CA ASP A 126 -22.28 2.86 -0.59
C ASP A 126 -22.32 1.63 -1.51
N GLY A 127 -22.91 0.52 -1.05
CA GLY A 127 -23.00 -0.70 -1.85
C GLY A 127 -24.01 -1.71 -1.29
N ILE A 128 -24.05 -2.89 -1.91
CA ILE A 128 -24.89 -4.00 -1.48
C ILE A 128 -24.06 -5.05 -0.74
N ASP A 129 -24.38 -5.30 0.53
CA ASP A 129 -23.73 -6.33 1.34
C ASP A 129 -24.41 -7.70 1.17
N ILE A 130 -23.64 -8.69 0.73
CA ILE A 130 -24.06 -10.09 0.62
C ILE A 130 -23.35 -10.90 1.70
N TYR A 131 -24.08 -11.37 2.70
CA TYR A 131 -23.54 -12.20 3.77
C TYR A 131 -23.68 -13.69 3.43
N LEU A 132 -22.53 -14.35 3.30
CA LEU A 132 -22.41 -15.76 2.93
C LEU A 132 -22.19 -16.62 4.17
N ILE A 133 -23.17 -17.46 4.50
CA ILE A 133 -23.11 -18.35 5.68
C ILE A 133 -22.90 -19.80 5.25
N HIS A 134 -21.73 -20.35 5.54
CA HIS A 134 -21.46 -21.78 5.37
C HIS A 134 -22.20 -22.61 6.43
N SER A 135 -22.89 -23.68 6.02
CA SER A 135 -23.60 -24.55 6.96
C SER A 135 -22.63 -25.37 7.81
N HIS A 136 -22.83 -25.33 9.12
CA HIS A 136 -22.33 -26.35 10.04
C HIS A 136 -23.52 -27.02 10.71
N VAL A 137 -23.72 -28.33 10.47
CA VAL A 137 -24.72 -29.10 11.19
C VAL A 137 -24.10 -29.53 12.52
N SER A 138 -24.34 -28.79 13.60
CA SER A 138 -24.17 -29.40 14.92
C SER A 138 -25.25 -30.46 15.09
N GLU A 139 -24.85 -31.72 15.19
CA GLU A 139 -25.71 -32.86 15.54
C GLU A 139 -26.73 -32.47 16.62
N GLY A 140 -28.03 -32.59 16.29
CA GLY A 140 -29.06 -32.84 17.31
C GLY A 140 -29.99 -31.71 17.71
N THR A 141 -29.94 -30.51 17.12
CA THR A 141 -30.95 -29.47 17.41
C THR A 141 -31.49 -28.87 16.11
N TYR A 142 -32.58 -29.44 15.60
CA TYR A 142 -33.41 -28.79 14.59
C TYR A 142 -34.14 -27.61 15.23
N PRO A 143 -33.98 -26.39 14.69
CA PRO A 143 -35.17 -25.59 14.47
C PRO A 143 -35.21 -25.06 13.03
N TYR A 144 -36.43 -24.96 12.54
CA TYR A 144 -36.87 -24.36 11.29
C TYR A 144 -36.18 -23.00 11.05
N THR A 145 -35.14 -22.98 10.20
CA THR A 145 -34.33 -21.80 9.90
C THR A 145 -34.67 -21.25 8.53
N LEU A 146 -34.83 -19.93 8.42
CA LEU A 146 -35.08 -19.26 7.15
C LEU A 146 -33.86 -19.42 6.23
N ARG A 147 -34.13 -19.69 4.94
CA ARG A 147 -33.13 -20.01 3.91
C ARG A 147 -32.29 -18.80 3.45
N GLY A 148 -32.70 -17.61 3.83
CA GLY A 148 -32.03 -16.34 3.57
C GLY A 148 -32.89 -15.19 4.07
N LEU A 149 -32.26 -14.09 4.46
CA LEU A 149 -32.88 -12.89 5.02
C LEU A 149 -32.43 -11.68 4.20
N GLY A 150 -33.28 -10.69 3.97
CA GLY A 150 -32.89 -9.45 3.30
C GLY A 150 -33.51 -8.27 4.00
N GLU A 151 -32.92 -7.09 3.80
CA GLU A 151 -33.38 -5.84 4.43
C GLU A 151 -34.83 -5.48 4.04
N GLY A 152 -35.14 -5.65 2.75
CA GLY A 152 -36.37 -5.19 2.11
C GLY A 152 -36.38 -5.45 0.61
N ILE A 153 -37.39 -4.91 -0.07
CA ILE A 153 -37.48 -4.85 -1.54
C ILE A 153 -37.88 -3.42 -1.93
N PRO A 154 -36.96 -2.61 -2.46
CA PRO A 154 -35.53 -2.86 -2.58
C PRO A 154 -34.84 -2.89 -1.20
N GLY A 155 -33.56 -3.26 -1.18
CA GLY A 155 -32.72 -3.28 0.01
C GLY A 155 -31.23 -3.17 -0.35
N THR A 156 -30.40 -2.95 0.66
CA THR A 156 -28.93 -2.77 0.55
C THR A 156 -28.15 -3.94 1.12
N TRP A 157 -28.80 -4.93 1.73
CA TRP A 157 -28.11 -6.12 2.20
C TRP A 157 -29.01 -7.35 2.25
N PHE A 158 -28.40 -8.51 2.06
CA PHE A 158 -29.05 -9.80 2.28
C PHE A 158 -28.08 -10.89 2.70
N ILE A 159 -28.64 -11.96 3.24
CA ILE A 159 -27.97 -13.13 3.76
C ILE A 159 -28.43 -14.34 2.96
N THR A 160 -27.48 -15.17 2.57
CA THR A 160 -27.73 -16.49 1.98
C THR A 160 -26.96 -17.56 2.74
N LYS A 161 -27.59 -18.73 2.91
CA LYS A 161 -27.08 -19.80 3.75
C LYS A 161 -27.16 -21.13 3.00
N HIS A 162 -26.09 -21.92 3.09
CA HIS A 162 -26.06 -23.28 2.55
C HIS A 162 -26.81 -24.27 3.46
N ARG A 163 -27.27 -25.41 2.92
CA ARG A 163 -28.11 -26.37 3.67
C ARG A 163 -27.35 -27.58 4.21
N ASP A 164 -26.32 -28.07 3.52
CA ASP A 164 -25.61 -29.33 3.85
C ASP A 164 -24.10 -29.20 3.58
N GLU A 165 -23.28 -30.12 4.10
CA GLU A 165 -21.83 -30.13 3.87
C GLU A 165 -21.43 -30.61 2.46
N ASN A 166 -22.34 -31.29 1.75
CA ASN A 166 -22.02 -31.99 0.49
C ASN A 166 -22.19 -31.15 -0.79
N TRP A 167 -22.57 -29.87 -0.73
CA TRP A 167 -22.82 -29.00 -1.90
C TRP A 167 -23.90 -29.49 -2.90
N GLU A 168 -24.55 -30.64 -2.64
CA GLU A 168 -25.49 -31.30 -3.56
C GLU A 168 -26.93 -30.78 -3.44
N ASP A 169 -27.31 -30.12 -2.34
CA ASP A 169 -28.66 -29.56 -2.11
C ASP A 169 -28.60 -28.06 -1.72
N TYR A 170 -29.24 -27.20 -2.52
CA TYR A 170 -29.38 -25.73 -2.34
C TYR A 170 -28.05 -24.99 -2.09
N ASN A 171 -27.33 -24.73 -3.18
CA ASN A 171 -26.02 -24.07 -3.17
C ASN A 171 -26.12 -22.54 -3.12
N ILE A 172 -25.29 -21.88 -2.30
CA ILE A 172 -25.06 -20.42 -2.34
C ILE A 172 -24.63 -20.01 -3.76
N GLU A 173 -23.87 -20.87 -4.43
CA GLU A 173 -23.48 -20.77 -5.83
C GLU A 173 -24.59 -21.35 -6.73
N SER A 174 -25.74 -20.69 -6.74
CA SER A 174 -26.85 -20.98 -7.65
C SER A 174 -27.66 -19.72 -7.93
N GLU A 175 -28.64 -19.82 -8.82
CA GLU A 175 -29.54 -18.73 -9.21
C GLU A 175 -30.40 -18.17 -8.05
N ILE A 176 -30.34 -18.78 -6.86
CA ILE A 176 -30.87 -18.18 -5.63
C ILE A 176 -30.23 -16.82 -5.37
N ILE A 177 -28.91 -16.68 -5.59
CA ILE A 177 -28.25 -15.40 -5.34
C ILE A 177 -28.71 -14.33 -6.33
N VAL A 178 -28.97 -14.72 -7.58
CA VAL A 178 -29.57 -13.86 -8.62
C VAL A 178 -30.98 -13.43 -8.21
N GLN A 179 -31.81 -14.36 -7.75
CA GLN A 179 -33.15 -14.05 -7.23
C GLN A 179 -33.11 -13.08 -6.05
N LYS A 180 -32.18 -13.28 -5.11
CA LYS A 180 -31.99 -12.38 -3.96
C LYS A 180 -31.54 -10.99 -4.38
N MET A 181 -30.64 -10.89 -5.35
CA MET A 181 -30.23 -9.62 -5.92
C MET A 181 -31.40 -8.93 -6.66
N GLY A 182 -32.21 -9.68 -7.40
CA GLY A 182 -33.45 -9.15 -8.02
C GLY A 182 -34.41 -8.55 -6.98
N HIS A 183 -34.52 -9.18 -5.81
CA HIS A 183 -35.25 -8.60 -4.68
C HIS A 183 -34.64 -7.28 -4.18
N MET A 184 -33.31 -7.17 -4.09
CA MET A 184 -32.64 -5.91 -3.73
C MET A 184 -32.94 -4.79 -4.73
N PHE A 185 -33.24 -5.14 -5.98
CA PHE A 185 -33.61 -4.20 -7.05
C PHE A 185 -35.12 -4.02 -7.24
N GLY A 186 -35.93 -4.42 -6.26
CA GLY A 186 -37.37 -4.12 -6.29
C GLY A 186 -38.23 -5.22 -6.92
N LEU A 187 -37.69 -6.37 -7.34
CA LEU A 187 -38.51 -7.41 -7.95
C LEU A 187 -39.25 -8.26 -6.91
N PHE A 188 -40.55 -8.46 -7.15
CA PHE A 188 -41.34 -9.47 -6.46
C PHE A 188 -41.17 -10.84 -7.11
N ARG A 189 -41.55 -11.90 -6.39
CA ARG A 189 -41.70 -13.22 -7.01
C ARG A 189 -42.86 -13.21 -8.00
N THR A 190 -42.75 -13.96 -9.09
CA THR A 190 -43.79 -14.03 -10.13
C THR A 190 -45.14 -14.50 -9.59
N GLY A 191 -45.16 -15.36 -8.56
CA GLY A 191 -46.37 -15.77 -7.86
C GLY A 191 -46.82 -14.84 -6.72
N HIS A 192 -46.39 -13.58 -6.63
CA HIS A 192 -46.72 -12.68 -5.50
C HIS A 192 -48.24 -12.48 -5.34
N GLY A 193 -48.73 -12.48 -4.10
CA GLY A 193 -50.16 -12.35 -3.78
C GLY A 193 -51.05 -13.55 -4.15
N SER A 194 -50.52 -14.59 -4.81
CA SER A 194 -51.30 -15.76 -5.24
C SER A 194 -51.93 -16.54 -4.07
N GLN A 195 -51.34 -16.46 -2.88
CA GLN A 195 -51.82 -17.13 -1.67
C GLN A 195 -53.10 -16.48 -1.11
N LEU A 196 -53.43 -15.27 -1.56
CA LEU A 196 -54.66 -14.56 -1.24
C LEU A 196 -55.83 -14.94 -2.14
N ASN A 197 -55.63 -15.85 -3.09
CA ASN A 197 -56.71 -16.36 -3.91
C ASN A 197 -57.63 -17.27 -3.07
N PRO A 198 -58.88 -16.85 -2.78
CA PRO A 198 -59.79 -17.57 -1.89
C PRO A 198 -60.25 -18.92 -2.46
N LEU A 199 -59.95 -19.22 -3.73
CA LEU A 199 -60.26 -20.51 -4.35
C LEU A 199 -59.38 -21.65 -3.79
N TYR A 200 -58.17 -21.34 -3.32
CA TYR A 200 -57.18 -22.33 -2.88
C TYR A 200 -57.03 -22.39 -1.36
N PHE A 201 -57.26 -21.27 -0.67
CA PHE A 201 -57.12 -21.16 0.77
C PHE A 201 -58.47 -20.79 1.41
N ASP A 202 -59.10 -21.74 2.12
CA ASP A 202 -60.19 -21.50 3.09
C ASP A 202 -59.58 -20.69 4.28
N PRO A 203 -60.30 -19.79 4.98
CA PRO A 203 -59.66 -18.82 5.87
C PRO A 203 -59.11 -19.56 7.10
N TYR A 204 -57.85 -19.96 7.03
CA TYR A 204 -57.12 -20.48 8.18
C TYR A 204 -57.15 -19.42 9.29
N PRO A 205 -57.45 -19.82 10.54
CA PRO A 205 -57.21 -18.95 11.68
C PRO A 205 -55.69 -18.76 11.84
N ASP A 206 -55.32 -17.50 12.06
CA ASP A 206 -53.99 -16.93 12.34
C ASP A 206 -52.75 -17.86 12.42
N PRO A 207 -51.62 -17.48 11.78
CA PRO A 207 -51.45 -16.27 10.97
C PRO A 207 -51.85 -16.47 9.49
N PRO A 208 -52.36 -15.40 8.82
CA PRO A 208 -52.85 -15.42 7.43
C PRO A 208 -51.75 -15.45 6.34
N PRO A 209 -52.10 -15.79 5.07
CA PRO A 209 -51.17 -16.04 3.97
C PRO A 209 -50.79 -14.77 3.17
N TYR A 210 -50.38 -13.70 3.86
CA TYR A 210 -49.82 -12.50 3.24
C TYR A 210 -48.28 -12.56 3.28
N SER A 211 -47.62 -11.82 2.39
CA SER A 211 -46.26 -11.36 2.62
C SER A 211 -46.19 -10.55 3.94
N VAL A 212 -45.31 -10.92 4.87
CA VAL A 212 -45.28 -10.33 6.23
C VAL A 212 -43.88 -9.97 6.74
N LYS A 213 -43.48 -8.71 6.84
CA LYS A 213 -42.18 -8.40 7.47
C LYS A 213 -42.20 -8.63 8.99
N PHE A 214 -41.12 -9.16 9.57
CA PHE A 214 -40.93 -9.10 11.02
C PHE A 214 -40.37 -7.73 11.41
N ASP A 215 -41.15 -6.95 12.15
CA ASP A 215 -40.72 -5.64 12.63
C ASP A 215 -39.95 -5.82 13.95
N CYS A 216 -38.64 -5.57 13.90
CA CYS A 216 -37.75 -5.74 15.04
C CYS A 216 -37.91 -4.66 16.13
N ASP A 217 -38.57 -3.53 15.82
CA ASP A 217 -38.84 -2.49 16.81
C ASP A 217 -40.01 -2.88 17.72
N VAL A 218 -41.02 -3.55 17.17
CA VAL A 218 -42.22 -3.99 17.91
C VAL A 218 -42.30 -5.49 18.14
N LEU A 219 -41.36 -6.27 17.59
CA LEU A 219 -41.28 -7.73 17.65
C LEU A 219 -42.56 -8.44 17.16
N GLU A 220 -43.17 -7.91 16.10
CA GLU A 220 -44.41 -8.44 15.52
C GLU A 220 -44.30 -8.63 14.01
N TRP A 221 -45.07 -9.59 13.49
CA TRP A 221 -45.25 -9.77 12.05
C TRP A 221 -46.23 -8.72 11.52
N VAL A 222 -45.77 -7.86 10.62
CA VAL A 222 -46.56 -6.83 9.95
C VAL A 222 -46.74 -7.17 8.47
N ARG A 223 -47.81 -6.69 7.83
CA ARG A 223 -48.01 -6.91 6.40
C ARG A 223 -46.94 -6.17 5.60
N ALA A 224 -46.25 -6.89 4.74
CA ALA A 224 -45.18 -6.38 3.90
C ALA A 224 -45.69 -5.48 2.77
N ASP A 225 -46.64 -5.99 1.99
CA ASP A 225 -47.30 -5.26 0.92
C ASP A 225 -48.78 -5.03 1.28
N PRO A 226 -49.18 -3.79 1.64
CA PRO A 226 -50.56 -3.43 1.94
C PRO A 226 -51.54 -3.68 0.80
N HIS A 227 -51.05 -3.68 -0.45
CA HIS A 227 -51.84 -3.81 -1.67
C HIS A 227 -51.76 -5.20 -2.29
N GLU A 228 -51.15 -6.15 -1.59
CA GLU A 228 -50.99 -7.52 -2.08
C GLU A 228 -52.36 -8.11 -2.47
N CYS A 229 -52.43 -8.59 -3.71
CA CYS A 229 -53.60 -9.24 -4.27
C CYS A 229 -53.19 -10.26 -5.32
N PRO A 230 -54.00 -11.34 -5.51
CA PRO A 230 -53.66 -12.38 -6.47
C PRO A 230 -53.77 -11.84 -7.89
N GLU A 231 -52.84 -12.28 -8.74
CA GLU A 231 -52.87 -11.96 -10.16
C GLU A 231 -54.18 -12.37 -10.81
N HIS A 232 -54.65 -11.51 -11.72
CA HIS A 232 -55.91 -11.70 -12.44
C HIS A 232 -55.79 -11.08 -13.83
N ALA A 233 -56.89 -10.92 -14.57
CA ALA A 233 -56.93 -10.43 -15.96
C ALA A 233 -56.16 -9.12 -16.30
N GLY A 234 -55.63 -8.40 -15.31
CA GLY A 234 -54.75 -7.23 -15.48
C GLY A 234 -53.25 -7.54 -15.48
N ASN A 235 -52.84 -8.79 -15.22
CA ASN A 235 -51.48 -9.36 -15.25
C ASN A 235 -50.40 -8.41 -14.73
N GLY A 236 -50.05 -8.46 -13.45
CA GLY A 236 -49.02 -7.57 -12.88
C GLY A 236 -49.43 -6.10 -12.76
N ALA A 237 -50.21 -5.49 -13.66
CA ALA A 237 -50.41 -4.03 -13.68
C ALA A 237 -51.05 -3.41 -12.41
N VAL A 238 -51.72 -4.21 -11.58
CA VAL A 238 -52.42 -3.78 -10.36
C VAL A 238 -52.28 -4.76 -9.20
N CYS A 239 -52.09 -6.05 -9.50
CA CYS A 239 -52.00 -7.16 -8.56
C CYS A 239 -50.94 -8.13 -9.09
N GLY A 240 -50.30 -8.87 -8.19
CA GLY A 240 -49.18 -9.74 -8.54
C GLY A 240 -47.83 -9.13 -8.31
N ASP A 241 -46.86 -9.54 -9.11
CA ASP A 241 -45.47 -9.08 -9.03
C ASP A 241 -45.24 -7.63 -9.52
N TYR A 242 -46.31 -6.97 -9.93
CA TYR A 242 -46.36 -5.61 -10.46
C TYR A 242 -45.79 -5.43 -11.88
N ILE A 243 -45.62 -6.51 -12.64
CA ILE A 243 -44.90 -6.49 -13.91
C ILE A 243 -45.79 -7.05 -15.04
N PRO A 244 -46.21 -6.22 -16.02
CA PRO A 244 -47.21 -6.68 -16.99
C PRO A 244 -46.80 -7.76 -17.99
N ASP A 245 -45.49 -7.98 -18.17
CA ASP A 245 -44.95 -8.93 -19.14
C ASP A 245 -44.41 -10.23 -18.52
N THR A 246 -44.52 -10.40 -17.21
CA THR A 246 -44.44 -11.70 -16.54
C THR A 246 -45.81 -12.37 -16.65
N ASP A 247 -45.85 -13.63 -17.06
CA ASP A 247 -47.13 -14.34 -17.18
C ASP A 247 -47.73 -14.60 -15.79
N ARG A 248 -49.08 -14.56 -15.71
CA ARG A 248 -49.80 -14.82 -14.46
C ARG A 248 -49.35 -16.13 -13.83
N SER A 249 -49.07 -16.11 -12.53
CA SER A 249 -48.53 -17.28 -11.84
C SER A 249 -49.16 -17.55 -10.47
N GLN A 250 -48.86 -18.74 -9.96
CA GLN A 250 -49.18 -19.20 -8.63
C GLN A 250 -47.97 -19.94 -8.06
N TYR A 251 -47.44 -19.45 -6.94
CA TYR A 251 -46.38 -20.08 -6.15
C TYR A 251 -46.47 -21.61 -5.98
N LEU A 252 -47.66 -22.17 -5.74
CA LEU A 252 -47.82 -23.64 -5.64
C LEU A 252 -47.52 -24.34 -6.98
N LEU A 253 -47.88 -23.72 -8.10
CA LEU A 253 -47.60 -24.24 -9.44
C LEU A 253 -46.11 -24.18 -9.79
N GLU A 254 -45.46 -23.07 -9.45
CA GLU A 254 -44.02 -22.88 -9.64
C GLU A 254 -43.18 -23.93 -8.88
N ASP A 255 -43.68 -24.40 -7.73
CA ASP A 255 -43.10 -25.44 -6.88
C ASP A 255 -43.37 -26.87 -7.38
N CYS A 256 -44.32 -27.05 -8.31
CA CYS A 256 -44.72 -28.38 -8.80
C CYS A 256 -43.68 -29.03 -9.72
N ASP A 257 -42.71 -28.28 -10.24
CA ASP A 257 -41.68 -28.80 -11.12
C ASP A 257 -40.53 -29.41 -10.31
N SER A 258 -40.46 -30.73 -10.31
CA SER A 258 -39.43 -31.51 -9.61
C SER A 258 -38.34 -32.03 -10.55
N ASP A 259 -38.26 -31.58 -11.81
CA ASP A 259 -37.19 -32.01 -12.72
C ASP A 259 -35.86 -31.34 -12.34
N TYR A 260 -35.18 -31.92 -11.33
CA TYR A 260 -33.86 -31.53 -10.83
C TYR A 260 -32.79 -31.36 -11.93
N ALA A 261 -33.02 -31.96 -13.11
CA ALA A 261 -32.06 -31.96 -14.21
C ALA A 261 -32.39 -30.93 -15.31
N CYS A 262 -33.46 -30.13 -15.16
CA CYS A 262 -33.93 -29.12 -16.12
C CYS A 262 -33.99 -29.66 -17.57
N SER A 263 -34.19 -30.97 -17.72
CA SER A 263 -33.87 -31.70 -18.94
C SER A 263 -35.00 -31.67 -19.97
N ASN A 264 -36.21 -31.32 -19.53
CA ASN A 264 -37.36 -31.13 -20.39
C ASN A 264 -38.00 -29.77 -20.09
N PRO A 265 -38.02 -28.81 -21.03
CA PRO A 265 -38.99 -27.72 -20.96
C PRO A 265 -40.38 -28.31 -20.76
N PRO A 266 -41.15 -27.90 -19.73
CA PRO A 266 -42.53 -28.35 -19.61
C PRO A 266 -43.24 -27.97 -20.92
N ASP A 267 -43.75 -28.98 -21.63
CA ASP A 267 -44.54 -28.75 -22.84
C ASP A 267 -45.75 -27.87 -22.43
N PRO A 268 -46.25 -26.93 -23.26
CA PRO A 268 -47.55 -26.27 -23.07
C PRO A 268 -48.69 -27.22 -22.64
N GLN A 269 -48.60 -28.52 -22.93
CA GLN A 269 -49.54 -29.55 -22.47
C GLN A 269 -49.28 -30.09 -21.04
N ASP A 270 -48.09 -29.90 -20.48
CA ASP A 270 -47.71 -30.31 -19.12
C ASP A 270 -48.29 -29.37 -18.04
N TYR A 271 -48.55 -28.10 -18.38
CA TYR A 271 -49.26 -27.15 -17.52
C TYR A 271 -50.70 -27.61 -17.19
N GLN A 272 -51.36 -28.31 -18.13
CA GLN A 272 -52.68 -28.91 -17.90
C GLN A 272 -52.64 -30.22 -17.10
N ARG A 273 -51.43 -30.75 -16.79
CA ARG A 273 -51.30 -31.94 -15.96
C ARG A 273 -51.48 -31.60 -14.50
N TYR A 274 -50.96 -30.48 -14.01
CA TYR A 274 -50.98 -30.18 -12.59
C TYR A 274 -52.36 -29.65 -12.14
N ARG A 275 -52.99 -30.40 -11.24
CA ARG A 275 -54.33 -30.18 -10.73
C ARG A 275 -54.33 -30.18 -9.20
N ARG A 276 -55.35 -29.55 -8.64
CA ARG A 276 -55.48 -29.24 -7.22
C ARG A 276 -55.83 -30.46 -6.35
N SER A 277 -54.85 -31.13 -5.73
CA SER A 277 -55.11 -32.00 -4.57
C SER A 277 -55.26 -31.15 -3.29
N PRO A 278 -55.92 -31.62 -2.22
CA PRO A 278 -56.06 -30.86 -0.96
C PRO A 278 -54.74 -30.49 -0.27
N PHE A 279 -53.60 -31.04 -0.69
CA PHE A 279 -52.31 -30.82 -0.02
C PHE A 279 -51.09 -30.65 -0.95
N GLU A 280 -51.16 -30.99 -2.25
CA GLU A 280 -49.99 -31.01 -3.16
C GLU A 280 -50.39 -30.84 -4.63
N CYS A 281 -49.39 -30.62 -5.50
CA CYS A 281 -49.53 -30.72 -6.95
C CYS A 281 -49.76 -32.16 -7.39
N THR A 282 -50.78 -32.45 -8.20
CA THR A 282 -50.98 -33.81 -8.73
C THR A 282 -51.28 -33.79 -10.22
N SER A 283 -50.84 -34.82 -10.95
CA SER A 283 -51.20 -35.00 -12.34
C SER A 283 -52.60 -35.60 -12.56
N ASP A 284 -53.38 -35.79 -11.49
CA ASP A 284 -54.66 -36.53 -11.49
C ASP A 284 -55.83 -35.67 -12.04
N PRO A 285 -56.46 -36.06 -13.18
CA PRO A 285 -57.60 -35.38 -13.78
C PRO A 285 -58.83 -35.22 -12.88
N ALA A 286 -58.93 -35.99 -11.78
CA ALA A 286 -60.04 -35.93 -10.82
C ALA A 286 -60.10 -34.62 -10.02
N TYR A 287 -59.02 -33.85 -10.03
CA TYR A 287 -58.91 -32.56 -9.36
C TYR A 287 -59.11 -31.39 -10.33
N PRO A 288 -59.56 -30.21 -9.88
CA PRO A 288 -59.72 -29.04 -10.75
C PRO A 288 -58.36 -28.44 -11.12
N GLU A 289 -58.30 -27.77 -12.28
CA GLU A 289 -57.13 -26.99 -12.70
C GLU A 289 -56.94 -25.77 -11.80
N PHE A 290 -55.72 -25.24 -11.75
CA PHE A 290 -55.46 -23.97 -11.09
C PHE A 290 -55.92 -22.81 -11.99
N GLU A 291 -56.75 -21.96 -11.43
CA GLU A 291 -57.39 -20.77 -12.00
C GLU A 291 -57.15 -19.50 -11.16
N ASP A 292 -57.12 -18.34 -11.79
CA ASP A 292 -57.11 -17.05 -11.12
C ASP A 292 -58.44 -16.75 -10.38
N ILE A 293 -58.51 -15.63 -9.66
CA ILE A 293 -59.73 -15.24 -8.91
C ILE A 293 -60.98 -15.04 -9.78
N ASN A 294 -60.81 -14.90 -11.10
CA ASN A 294 -61.91 -14.79 -12.06
C ASN A 294 -62.27 -16.14 -12.71
N GLY A 295 -61.62 -17.24 -12.32
CA GLY A 295 -61.83 -18.57 -12.87
C GLY A 295 -61.14 -18.79 -14.22
N VAL A 296 -60.07 -18.05 -14.52
CA VAL A 296 -59.26 -18.25 -15.74
C VAL A 296 -58.06 -19.13 -15.41
N PRO A 297 -57.84 -20.25 -16.12
CA PRO A 297 -56.67 -21.10 -15.90
C PRO A 297 -55.34 -20.36 -16.05
N TYR A 298 -54.33 -20.80 -15.30
CA TYR A 298 -52.96 -20.34 -15.49
C TYR A 298 -52.33 -21.10 -16.66
N ASP A 299 -52.21 -20.44 -17.81
CA ASP A 299 -51.85 -21.09 -19.09
C ASP A 299 -50.33 -21.11 -19.38
N ASN A 300 -49.55 -20.21 -18.78
CA ASN A 300 -48.10 -20.08 -18.99
C ASN A 300 -47.39 -19.78 -17.65
N ILE A 301 -46.83 -20.80 -16.99
CA ILE A 301 -46.11 -20.58 -15.72
C ILE A 301 -44.66 -20.18 -16.02
N PRO A 302 -44.13 -19.09 -15.41
CA PRO A 302 -42.77 -18.60 -15.65
C PRO A 302 -41.69 -19.44 -14.94
N PHE A 303 -41.67 -20.76 -15.14
CA PHE A 303 -40.78 -21.71 -14.44
C PHE A 303 -39.29 -21.36 -14.47
N TYR A 304 -38.81 -20.78 -15.58
CA TYR A 304 -37.40 -20.42 -15.74
C TYR A 304 -37.07 -18.97 -15.40
N ASN A 305 -38.05 -18.20 -14.94
CA ASN A 305 -37.81 -16.83 -14.53
C ASN A 305 -37.02 -16.80 -13.22
N PHE A 306 -35.99 -15.96 -13.10
CA PHE A 306 -35.20 -15.86 -11.87
C PHE A 306 -36.03 -15.52 -10.62
N MET A 307 -37.19 -14.92 -10.78
CA MET A 307 -38.11 -14.58 -9.68
C MET A 307 -39.18 -15.66 -9.40
N SER A 308 -39.12 -16.80 -10.07
CA SER A 308 -39.99 -17.97 -9.83
C SER A 308 -39.58 -18.75 -8.59
N LYS A 309 -40.52 -19.49 -7.99
CA LYS A 309 -40.25 -20.45 -6.90
C LYS A 309 -39.70 -21.81 -7.37
N SER A 310 -39.43 -21.97 -8.66
CA SER A 310 -38.95 -23.23 -9.25
C SER A 310 -37.53 -23.61 -8.80
N GLU A 311 -37.08 -24.80 -9.23
CA GLU A 311 -35.76 -25.31 -8.84
C GLU A 311 -34.62 -24.35 -9.31
N PRO A 312 -33.68 -23.97 -8.43
CA PRO A 312 -32.65 -22.96 -8.71
C PRO A 312 -31.86 -23.21 -9.99
N ASN A 313 -31.51 -24.47 -10.28
CA ASN A 313 -30.68 -24.82 -11.44
C ASN A 313 -31.41 -24.62 -12.78
N CYS A 314 -32.71 -24.36 -12.76
CA CYS A 314 -33.51 -24.17 -13.95
C CYS A 314 -33.77 -22.70 -14.29
N LEU A 315 -33.55 -21.78 -13.34
CA LEU A 315 -33.79 -20.36 -13.55
C LEU A 315 -32.74 -19.78 -14.52
N ASN A 316 -33.15 -18.98 -15.50
CA ASN A 316 -32.22 -18.48 -16.52
C ASN A 316 -32.60 -17.16 -17.22
N TYR A 317 -33.68 -16.49 -16.83
CA TYR A 317 -34.06 -15.22 -17.47
C TYR A 317 -34.82 -14.23 -16.57
N PHE A 318 -34.69 -12.94 -16.92
CA PHE A 318 -35.61 -11.87 -16.55
C PHE A 318 -36.47 -11.45 -17.76
N THR A 319 -37.71 -10.98 -17.53
CA THR A 319 -38.49 -10.30 -18.58
C THR A 319 -37.98 -8.88 -18.80
N GLN A 320 -38.36 -8.24 -19.91
CA GLN A 320 -37.97 -6.86 -20.14
C GLN A 320 -38.59 -5.92 -19.10
N GLY A 321 -39.83 -6.16 -18.68
CA GLY A 321 -40.48 -5.40 -17.61
C GLY A 321 -39.76 -5.54 -16.27
N GLN A 322 -39.24 -6.73 -15.94
CA GLN A 322 -38.38 -6.91 -14.76
C GLN A 322 -37.10 -6.08 -14.87
N VAL A 323 -36.44 -6.11 -16.03
CA VAL A 323 -35.24 -5.29 -16.26
C VAL A 323 -35.54 -3.80 -16.11
N ASP A 324 -36.62 -3.32 -16.73
CA ASP A 324 -37.02 -1.91 -16.67
C ASP A 324 -37.31 -1.48 -15.23
N VAL A 325 -38.00 -2.32 -14.44
CA VAL A 325 -38.28 -2.06 -13.02
C VAL A 325 -36.98 -2.01 -12.22
N MET A 326 -36.09 -3.01 -12.34
CA MET A 326 -34.81 -3.02 -11.62
C MET A 326 -33.99 -1.75 -11.88
N ARG A 327 -33.89 -1.37 -13.16
CA ARG A 327 -33.17 -0.17 -13.58
C ARG A 327 -33.81 1.10 -13.02
N ASN A 328 -35.14 1.20 -13.02
CA ASN A 328 -35.83 2.35 -12.45
C ASN A 328 -35.61 2.46 -10.93
N PHE A 329 -35.64 1.33 -10.22
CA PHE A 329 -35.34 1.30 -8.79
C PHE A 329 -33.91 1.75 -8.49
N LEU A 330 -32.92 1.20 -9.20
CA LEU A 330 -31.51 1.59 -9.06
C LEU A 330 -31.27 3.08 -9.28
N LEU A 331 -31.95 3.68 -10.25
CA LEU A 331 -31.74 5.08 -10.63
C LEU A 331 -32.52 6.10 -9.79
N THR A 332 -33.62 5.69 -9.14
CA THR A 332 -34.58 6.66 -8.56
C THR A 332 -34.97 6.37 -7.11
N HIS A 333 -34.75 5.16 -6.61
CA HIS A 333 -35.22 4.80 -5.27
C HIS A 333 -34.26 5.32 -4.18
N PRO A 334 -34.76 6.02 -3.13
CA PRO A 334 -33.89 6.59 -2.08
C PRO A 334 -32.99 5.57 -1.37
N THR A 335 -33.51 4.36 -1.09
CA THR A 335 -32.72 3.27 -0.48
C THR A 335 -31.50 2.86 -1.30
N LEU A 336 -31.57 2.98 -2.63
CA LEU A 336 -30.49 2.59 -3.54
C LEU A 336 -29.65 3.78 -4.02
N SER A 337 -29.93 5.01 -3.53
CA SER A 337 -29.32 6.23 -4.07
C SER A 337 -27.80 6.31 -3.91
N ASN A 338 -27.22 5.55 -2.98
CA ASN A 338 -25.78 5.51 -2.74
C ASN A 338 -25.10 4.23 -3.25
N VAL A 339 -25.84 3.22 -3.74
CA VAL A 339 -25.23 1.93 -4.13
C VAL A 339 -24.72 1.92 -5.57
N THR A 340 -25.13 2.90 -6.37
CA THR A 340 -24.74 3.02 -7.78
C THR A 340 -23.54 3.93 -7.96
N MET A 341 -22.67 3.59 -8.90
CA MET A 341 -21.47 4.36 -9.27
C MET A 341 -21.62 4.94 -10.68
N THR A 342 -21.06 6.12 -10.88
CA THR A 342 -20.85 6.68 -12.22
C THR A 342 -19.69 5.98 -12.93
N ALA A 343 -19.68 6.01 -14.27
CA ALA A 343 -18.55 5.49 -15.04
C ALA A 343 -17.21 6.13 -14.64
N GLN A 344 -17.22 7.40 -14.24
CA GLN A 344 -16.01 8.06 -13.74
C GLN A 344 -15.56 7.49 -12.40
N GLU A 345 -16.48 7.23 -11.46
CA GLU A 345 -16.15 6.62 -10.17
C GLU A 345 -15.62 5.19 -10.35
N VAL A 346 -16.13 4.43 -11.32
CA VAL A 346 -15.59 3.11 -11.68
C VAL A 346 -14.18 3.22 -12.27
N ASP A 347 -13.95 4.20 -13.15
CA ASP A 347 -12.61 4.46 -13.72
C ASP A 347 -11.60 4.92 -12.66
N GLU A 348 -12.06 5.54 -11.56
CA GLU A 348 -11.22 5.94 -10.42
C GLU A 348 -11.04 4.80 -9.40
N PHE A 349 -12.04 3.92 -9.28
CA PHE A 349 -12.04 2.75 -8.38
C PHE A 349 -10.79 1.88 -8.60
N CYS A 350 -10.22 1.38 -7.51
CA CYS A 350 -9.05 0.50 -7.59
C CYS A 350 -9.49 -0.88 -8.09
N PRO A 351 -9.04 -1.34 -9.26
CA PRO A 351 -9.43 -2.65 -9.76
C PRO A 351 -8.74 -3.75 -8.95
N CYS A 352 -9.36 -4.93 -8.91
CA CYS A 352 -8.78 -6.07 -8.22
C CYS A 352 -7.58 -6.62 -8.96
N ILE A 353 -6.64 -7.18 -8.20
CA ILE A 353 -5.51 -7.91 -8.76
C ILE A 353 -6.08 -9.16 -9.42
N GLU A 354 -5.78 -9.34 -10.69
CA GLU A 354 -6.00 -10.62 -11.36
C GLU A 354 -4.84 -11.54 -10.98
N ASP A 355 -5.13 -12.79 -10.63
CA ASP A 355 -4.11 -13.78 -10.22
C ASP A 355 -3.13 -14.15 -11.35
N ASP A 356 -3.33 -13.61 -12.56
CA ASP A 356 -2.51 -13.87 -13.73
C ASP A 356 -1.24 -13.00 -13.77
N GLU A 357 -0.10 -13.64 -14.03
CA GLU A 357 1.19 -12.96 -14.26
C GLU A 357 1.24 -12.35 -15.66
N VAL A 358 1.73 -11.11 -15.78
CA VAL A 358 2.00 -10.45 -17.06
C VAL A 358 3.42 -10.79 -17.51
N VAL A 359 3.54 -11.81 -18.36
CA VAL A 359 4.84 -12.35 -18.80
C VAL A 359 5.33 -11.67 -20.10
N ILE A 360 6.47 -10.99 -20.02
CA ILE A 360 7.17 -10.39 -21.17
C ILE A 360 8.17 -11.40 -21.73
N SER A 361 7.69 -12.22 -22.67
CA SER A 361 8.44 -13.32 -23.32
C SER A 361 9.11 -12.92 -24.65
N GLU A 362 8.92 -11.69 -25.10
CA GLU A 362 9.63 -11.06 -26.22
C GLU A 362 9.95 -9.59 -25.90
N ASN A 363 10.75 -8.93 -26.75
CA ASN A 363 11.05 -7.51 -26.57
C ASN A 363 9.76 -6.68 -26.76
N THR A 364 9.32 -6.01 -25.68
CA THR A 364 8.05 -5.29 -25.64
C THR A 364 8.27 -3.83 -25.33
N THR A 365 7.46 -2.95 -25.94
CA THR A 365 7.43 -1.52 -25.62
C THR A 365 6.03 -1.10 -25.18
N ILE A 366 5.94 -0.49 -24.00
CA ILE A 366 4.73 0.13 -23.47
C ILE A 366 4.84 1.64 -23.67
N SER A 367 4.00 2.18 -24.56
CA SER A 367 3.98 3.62 -24.88
C SER A 367 2.69 4.32 -24.47
N GLY A 368 1.64 3.55 -24.16
CA GLY A 368 0.36 4.07 -23.70
C GLY A 368 0.31 4.24 -22.20
N ASP A 369 -0.90 4.49 -21.72
CA ASP A 369 -1.22 4.44 -20.31
C ASP A 369 -1.87 3.09 -20.00
N GLU A 370 -1.17 2.23 -19.27
CA GLU A 370 -1.55 0.84 -19.04
C GLU A 370 -1.57 0.53 -17.54
N THR A 371 -2.66 -0.08 -17.06
CA THR A 371 -2.74 -0.64 -15.71
C THR A 371 -2.35 -2.10 -15.77
N MET A 372 -1.40 -2.50 -14.93
CA MET A 372 -0.96 -3.89 -14.81
C MET A 372 -1.84 -4.59 -13.78
N SER A 373 -2.72 -5.47 -14.25
CA SER A 373 -3.65 -6.24 -13.41
C SER A 373 -2.96 -7.28 -12.52
N GLY A 374 -1.69 -7.59 -12.80
CA GLY A 374 -0.91 -8.55 -12.02
C GLY A 374 0.58 -8.21 -11.96
N THR A 375 1.36 -9.15 -11.44
CA THR A 375 2.82 -9.05 -11.37
C THR A 375 3.44 -9.16 -12.77
N VAL A 376 4.36 -8.26 -13.11
CA VAL A 376 5.05 -8.26 -14.40
C VAL A 376 6.35 -9.05 -14.30
N ILE A 377 6.60 -9.96 -15.24
CA ILE A 377 7.85 -10.74 -15.32
C ILE A 377 8.53 -10.46 -16.65
N VAL A 378 9.71 -9.87 -16.62
CA VAL A 378 10.58 -9.73 -17.79
C VAL A 378 11.48 -10.96 -17.87
N GLU A 379 11.13 -11.88 -18.76
CA GLU A 379 11.83 -13.16 -18.89
C GLU A 379 13.25 -12.98 -19.41
N THR A 380 14.10 -13.94 -19.03
CA THR A 380 15.50 -14.06 -19.45
C THR A 380 15.69 -13.82 -20.95
N GLY A 381 16.54 -12.85 -21.31
CA GLY A 381 16.89 -12.52 -22.70
C GLY A 381 15.99 -11.50 -23.38
N ASN A 382 14.92 -11.05 -22.70
CA ASN A 382 13.99 -10.04 -23.22
C ASN A 382 14.20 -8.66 -22.60
N ARG A 383 13.68 -7.65 -23.28
CA ARG A 383 13.66 -6.25 -22.84
C ARG A 383 12.22 -5.73 -22.78
N LEU A 384 11.85 -5.18 -21.63
CA LEU A 384 10.67 -4.33 -21.48
C LEU A 384 11.10 -2.86 -21.52
N THR A 385 10.65 -2.11 -22.53
CA THR A 385 10.87 -0.66 -22.62
C THR A 385 9.59 0.10 -22.30
N VAL A 386 9.60 0.96 -21.28
CA VAL A 386 8.45 1.79 -20.88
C VAL A 386 8.73 3.24 -21.28
N THR A 387 7.89 3.77 -22.15
CA THR A 387 7.89 5.16 -22.64
C THR A 387 6.60 5.91 -22.31
N GLY A 388 5.53 5.18 -21.98
CA GLY A 388 4.28 5.74 -21.47
C GLY A 388 4.16 5.62 -19.96
N THR A 389 2.94 5.45 -19.46
CA THR A 389 2.65 5.27 -18.03
C THR A 389 2.26 3.83 -17.77
N MET A 390 2.89 3.20 -16.78
CA MET A 390 2.54 1.89 -16.29
C MET A 390 2.07 2.03 -14.83
N ARG A 391 0.79 1.79 -14.58
CA ARG A 391 0.18 1.86 -13.26
C ARG A 391 0.11 0.47 -12.64
N MET A 392 0.68 0.32 -11.46
CA MET A 392 0.81 -0.94 -10.75
C MET A 392 -0.25 -1.01 -9.64
N LEU A 393 -0.95 -2.14 -9.53
CA LEU A 393 -1.86 -2.38 -8.43
C LEU A 393 -1.12 -2.61 -7.09
N PRO A 394 -1.78 -2.37 -5.95
CA PRO A 394 -1.20 -2.66 -4.64
C PRO A 394 -0.61 -4.07 -4.57
N GLY A 395 0.53 -4.25 -3.90
CA GLY A 395 1.19 -5.56 -3.76
C GLY A 395 1.90 -6.11 -5.01
N THR A 396 1.57 -5.66 -6.22
CA THR A 396 2.20 -6.13 -7.47
C THR A 396 3.66 -5.68 -7.60
N SER A 397 4.48 -6.49 -8.26
CA SER A 397 5.92 -6.23 -8.50
C SER A 397 6.26 -6.32 -9.98
N ILE A 398 7.43 -5.79 -10.35
CA ILE A 398 8.08 -6.10 -11.63
C ILE A 398 9.32 -6.93 -11.33
N PHE A 399 9.39 -8.14 -11.88
CA PHE A 399 10.57 -8.99 -11.79
C PHE A 399 11.39 -8.90 -13.07
N VAL A 400 12.66 -8.55 -12.93
CA VAL A 400 13.63 -8.55 -14.03
C VAL A 400 14.55 -9.75 -13.84
N GLU A 401 14.38 -10.77 -14.67
CA GLU A 401 15.19 -11.98 -14.59
C GLU A 401 16.64 -11.75 -15.01
N ARG A 402 17.48 -12.76 -14.75
CA ARG A 402 18.85 -12.79 -15.28
C ARG A 402 18.85 -12.63 -16.79
N GLY A 403 19.80 -11.86 -17.31
CA GLY A 403 19.91 -11.56 -18.74
C GLY A 403 18.74 -10.76 -19.33
N ALA A 404 17.77 -10.31 -18.52
CA ALA A 404 16.66 -9.46 -18.94
C ALA A 404 16.96 -7.98 -18.66
N VAL A 405 16.23 -7.09 -19.34
CA VAL A 405 16.36 -5.64 -19.17
C VAL A 405 15.00 -4.98 -18.99
N LEU A 406 14.85 -4.19 -17.92
CA LEU A 406 13.80 -3.19 -17.80
C LEU A 406 14.38 -1.82 -18.15
N GLU A 407 13.81 -1.12 -19.11
CA GLU A 407 14.23 0.22 -19.51
C GLU A 407 13.06 1.21 -19.40
N ILE A 408 13.20 2.20 -18.53
CA ILE A 408 12.24 3.28 -18.37
C ILE A 408 12.83 4.50 -19.07
N ARG A 409 12.33 4.81 -20.27
CA ARG A 409 12.84 5.87 -21.14
C ARG A 409 11.79 6.96 -21.31
N GLY A 410 11.87 7.99 -20.47
CA GLY A 410 10.85 9.04 -20.37
C GLY A 410 9.46 8.56 -19.94
N GLY A 411 9.33 7.28 -19.58
CA GLY A 411 8.10 6.70 -19.06
C GLY A 411 7.96 6.83 -17.55
N LEU A 412 6.79 6.47 -17.04
CA LEU A 412 6.41 6.57 -15.63
C LEU A 412 5.96 5.21 -15.11
N LEU A 413 6.60 4.71 -14.05
CA LEU A 413 6.10 3.60 -13.23
C LEU A 413 5.50 4.17 -11.95
N THR A 414 4.21 3.97 -11.71
CA THR A 414 3.49 4.56 -10.57
C THR A 414 2.41 3.61 -10.04
N LYS A 415 1.78 3.98 -8.92
CA LYS A 415 0.64 3.23 -8.36
C LYS A 415 -0.64 3.54 -9.14
N ARG A 416 -1.56 2.57 -9.23
CA ARG A 416 -2.93 2.77 -9.72
C ARG A 416 -3.89 3.26 -8.63
N CYS A 417 -3.67 2.81 -7.39
CA CYS A 417 -4.57 3.01 -6.26
C CYS A 417 -3.94 3.91 -5.20
N GLU A 418 -4.54 4.03 -4.01
CA GLU A 418 -3.98 4.89 -2.95
C GLU A 418 -2.72 4.29 -2.34
N GLU A 419 -2.64 2.96 -2.25
CA GLU A 419 -1.52 2.23 -1.67
C GLU A 419 -0.29 2.20 -2.60
N MET A 420 0.89 2.08 -1.99
CA MET A 420 2.12 1.86 -2.73
C MET A 420 2.16 0.46 -3.34
N TRP A 421 2.69 0.37 -4.56
CA TRP A 421 3.01 -0.92 -5.19
C TRP A 421 4.36 -1.45 -4.68
N SER A 422 4.67 -2.73 -4.88
CA SER A 422 5.84 -3.35 -4.25
C SER A 422 7.18 -2.87 -4.81
N GLY A 423 7.21 -2.50 -6.10
CA GLY A 423 8.39 -2.00 -6.80
C GLY A 423 9.07 -3.01 -7.73
N VAL A 424 10.28 -2.67 -8.19
CA VAL A 424 11.07 -3.51 -9.11
C VAL A 424 12.02 -4.43 -8.33
N GLN A 425 12.07 -5.71 -8.71
CA GLN A 425 12.95 -6.73 -8.16
C GLN A 425 13.85 -7.28 -9.26
N VAL A 426 15.16 -7.16 -9.08
CA VAL A 426 16.16 -7.42 -10.11
C VAL A 426 17.01 -8.60 -9.71
N GLN A 427 16.92 -9.70 -10.46
CA GLN A 427 17.76 -10.87 -10.25
C GLN A 427 19.20 -10.54 -10.60
N GLY A 428 20.11 -10.75 -9.67
CA GLY A 428 21.54 -10.76 -9.92
C GLY A 428 22.12 -12.16 -10.07
N ASN A 429 23.44 -12.21 -10.18
CA ASN A 429 24.21 -13.45 -10.11
C ASN A 429 25.43 -13.21 -9.21
N SER A 430 25.34 -13.60 -7.93
CA SER A 430 26.39 -13.31 -6.94
C SER A 430 27.71 -14.05 -7.22
N GLY A 431 27.69 -15.07 -8.09
CA GLY A 431 28.88 -15.81 -8.53
C GLY A 431 29.52 -15.31 -9.82
N LYS A 432 28.97 -14.26 -10.46
CA LYS A 432 29.43 -13.76 -11.77
C LYS A 432 29.60 -12.23 -11.75
N ILE A 433 30.61 -11.73 -12.47
CA ILE A 433 30.79 -10.30 -12.70
C ILE A 433 29.60 -9.76 -13.52
N GLN A 434 29.04 -8.62 -13.12
CA GLN A 434 27.95 -7.94 -13.82
C GLN A 434 28.31 -7.60 -15.28
N PRO A 435 27.32 -7.57 -16.19
CA PRO A 435 27.54 -7.20 -17.58
C PRO A 435 28.02 -5.74 -17.74
N ASP A 436 28.67 -5.43 -18.86
CA ASP A 436 29.07 -4.05 -19.21
C ASP A 436 27.99 -3.34 -20.04
N TYR A 437 27.89 -2.02 -19.87
CA TYR A 437 27.12 -1.15 -20.78
C TYR A 437 27.59 -1.37 -22.24
N PRO A 438 26.69 -1.43 -23.25
CA PRO A 438 25.30 -0.97 -23.26
C PRO A 438 24.21 -2.02 -22.96
N TYR A 439 24.55 -3.19 -22.41
CA TYR A 439 23.59 -4.25 -22.05
C TYR A 439 22.69 -4.73 -23.22
N THR A 440 23.24 -4.76 -24.44
CA THR A 440 22.49 -5.15 -25.66
C THR A 440 22.54 -6.65 -25.97
N ASN A 441 23.50 -7.39 -25.40
CA ASN A 441 23.68 -8.82 -25.63
C ASN A 441 24.03 -9.51 -24.29
N LEU A 442 23.02 -9.69 -23.45
CA LEU A 442 23.19 -10.37 -22.16
C LEU A 442 23.11 -11.89 -22.34
N ALA A 443 23.97 -12.61 -21.66
CA ALA A 443 23.84 -14.06 -21.49
C ALA A 443 22.70 -14.37 -20.51
N SER A 444 22.12 -15.57 -20.61
CA SER A 444 21.00 -16.00 -19.77
C SER A 444 21.32 -16.06 -18.27
N ASP A 445 22.59 -16.06 -17.90
CA ASP A 445 23.08 -16.05 -16.52
C ASP A 445 23.75 -14.72 -16.12
N ASP A 446 23.73 -13.69 -16.99
CA ASP A 446 24.10 -12.34 -16.58
C ASP A 446 23.09 -11.77 -15.59
N ALA A 447 23.49 -10.79 -14.79
CA ALA A 447 22.54 -10.07 -13.94
C ALA A 447 21.46 -9.39 -14.80
N GLY A 448 20.23 -9.36 -14.28
CA GLY A 448 19.18 -8.49 -14.79
C GLY A 448 19.58 -7.02 -14.61
N VAL A 449 19.06 -6.17 -15.50
CA VAL A 449 19.46 -4.76 -15.59
C VAL A 449 18.22 -3.86 -15.58
N VAL A 450 18.25 -2.82 -14.74
CA VAL A 450 17.29 -1.71 -14.80
C VAL A 450 17.98 -0.47 -15.34
N LEU A 451 17.43 0.08 -16.42
CA LEU A 451 17.87 1.31 -17.06
C LEU A 451 16.83 2.40 -16.85
N ILE A 452 17.25 3.56 -16.38
CA ILE A 452 16.38 4.74 -16.28
C ILE A 452 17.02 5.86 -17.09
N ARG A 453 16.30 6.37 -18.09
CA ARG A 453 16.81 7.29 -19.10
C ARG A 453 15.78 8.38 -19.41
N GLU A 454 16.26 9.53 -19.87
CA GLU A 454 15.41 10.58 -20.46
C GLU A 454 14.27 11.02 -19.53
N ASN A 455 14.54 11.28 -18.25
CA ASN A 455 13.54 11.60 -17.22
C ASN A 455 12.54 10.48 -16.93
N GLY A 456 12.97 9.22 -17.11
CA GLY A 456 12.20 8.06 -16.66
C GLY A 456 12.00 8.10 -15.14
N THR A 457 10.77 7.80 -14.69
CA THR A 457 10.37 7.99 -13.28
C THR A 457 9.84 6.69 -12.68
N ILE A 458 10.28 6.39 -11.46
CA ILE A 458 9.67 5.38 -10.59
C ILE A 458 9.16 6.09 -9.34
N GLU A 459 7.86 5.99 -9.08
CA GLU A 459 7.25 6.62 -7.92
C GLU A 459 6.24 5.75 -7.18
N TRP A 460 6.00 6.13 -5.93
CA TRP A 460 5.04 5.48 -5.04
C TRP A 460 5.22 3.97 -4.86
N ALA A 461 6.47 3.50 -4.95
CA ALA A 461 6.83 2.12 -4.66
C ALA A 461 7.29 1.96 -3.20
N ILE A 462 7.07 0.76 -2.66
CA ILE A 462 7.70 0.35 -1.40
C ILE A 462 9.22 0.29 -1.60
N ASN A 463 9.72 -0.47 -2.56
CA ASN A 463 11.13 -0.47 -2.97
C ASN A 463 11.23 -0.18 -4.46
N ALA A 464 11.52 1.07 -4.86
CA ALA A 464 11.50 1.45 -6.27
C ALA A 464 12.35 0.49 -7.13
N VAL A 465 13.57 0.17 -6.67
CA VAL A 465 14.35 -0.96 -7.19
C VAL A 465 15.04 -1.71 -6.06
N GLN A 466 14.97 -3.04 -6.06
CA GLN A 466 15.72 -3.90 -5.15
C GLN A 466 16.48 -5.00 -5.91
N THR A 467 17.76 -5.17 -5.62
CA THR A 467 18.64 -6.13 -6.30
C THR A 467 18.57 -7.54 -5.70
N ARG A 468 17.35 -8.04 -5.53
CA ARG A 468 17.00 -9.41 -5.15
C ARG A 468 15.69 -9.82 -5.81
N ASP A 469 15.37 -11.10 -5.72
CA ASP A 469 14.06 -11.66 -6.09
C ASP A 469 13.44 -12.40 -4.89
N ASN A 470 12.29 -11.91 -4.42
CA ASN A 470 11.57 -12.45 -3.27
C ASN A 470 10.76 -13.71 -3.60
N ARG A 471 10.58 -14.08 -4.88
CA ARG A 471 9.99 -15.38 -5.26
C ARG A 471 10.95 -16.52 -4.93
N ILE A 472 12.25 -16.22 -4.82
CA ILE A 472 13.27 -17.19 -4.45
C ILE A 472 13.32 -17.31 -2.93
N SER A 473 13.07 -18.53 -2.44
CA SER A 473 13.12 -18.84 -1.02
C SER A 473 14.53 -19.14 -0.52
N TRP A 474 14.71 -19.07 0.80
CA TRP A 474 15.93 -19.56 1.44
C TRP A 474 16.09 -21.09 1.21
N PRO A 475 17.30 -21.59 0.91
CA PRO A 475 18.60 -20.90 0.96
C PRO A 475 19.12 -20.34 -0.36
N ALA A 476 18.34 -20.41 -1.45
CA ALA A 476 18.83 -20.06 -2.80
C ALA A 476 18.86 -18.54 -3.06
N PHE A 477 18.03 -17.76 -2.37
CA PHE A 477 17.88 -16.33 -2.67
C PHE A 477 19.17 -15.48 -2.66
N PRO A 478 20.23 -15.75 -1.85
CA PRO A 478 21.49 -15.02 -1.93
C PRO A 478 22.26 -15.23 -3.23
N ASP A 479 21.99 -16.32 -3.97
CA ASP A 479 22.59 -16.56 -5.29
C ASP A 479 22.06 -15.55 -6.33
N TYR A 480 20.91 -14.94 -6.05
CA TYR A 480 20.20 -13.99 -6.92
C TYR A 480 20.44 -12.52 -6.53
N TYR A 481 21.43 -12.24 -5.66
CA TYR A 481 21.87 -10.87 -5.42
C TYR A 481 22.77 -10.33 -6.54
N GLY A 482 22.89 -9.01 -6.63
CA GLY A 482 23.82 -8.35 -7.56
C GLY A 482 23.19 -7.96 -8.90
N GLY A 483 21.91 -7.58 -8.92
CA GLY A 483 21.28 -6.90 -10.06
C GLY A 483 21.97 -5.55 -10.38
N VAL A 484 21.85 -5.08 -11.61
CA VAL A 484 22.45 -3.80 -12.06
C VAL A 484 21.38 -2.71 -12.10
N VAL A 485 21.68 -1.54 -11.54
CA VAL A 485 20.87 -0.32 -11.70
C VAL A 485 21.74 0.75 -12.34
N ASP A 486 21.38 1.17 -13.54
CA ASP A 486 22.10 2.20 -14.28
C ASP A 486 21.10 3.31 -14.62
N SER A 487 21.28 4.49 -14.03
CA SER A 487 20.37 5.64 -14.15
C SER A 487 21.13 6.84 -14.69
N GLU A 488 20.62 7.40 -15.78
CA GLU A 488 21.06 8.67 -16.35
C GLU A 488 19.83 9.54 -16.57
N ASP A 489 19.77 10.70 -15.93
CA ASP A 489 18.58 11.56 -15.95
C ASP A 489 17.32 10.85 -15.41
N GLY A 490 17.47 9.94 -14.45
CA GLY A 490 16.34 9.20 -13.86
C GLY A 490 15.80 9.83 -12.59
N ILE A 491 14.53 9.54 -12.28
CA ILE A 491 13.81 10.11 -11.13
C ILE A 491 13.23 9.00 -10.26
N PHE A 492 13.51 9.08 -8.96
CA PHE A 492 12.92 8.26 -7.91
C PHE A 492 12.17 9.16 -6.95
N GLN A 493 10.84 9.10 -6.96
CA GLN A 493 10.01 10.06 -6.23
C GLN A 493 9.01 9.38 -5.30
N ASN A 494 8.86 9.88 -4.07
CA ASN A 494 7.86 9.45 -3.10
C ASN A 494 7.86 7.93 -2.82
N ASN A 495 9.01 7.29 -3.02
CA ASN A 495 9.21 5.88 -2.71
C ASN A 495 9.55 5.72 -1.24
N LYS A 496 9.15 4.60 -0.62
CA LYS A 496 9.56 4.29 0.75
C LYS A 496 11.07 4.02 0.83
N TRP A 497 11.60 3.28 -0.15
CA TRP A 497 13.02 3.14 -0.45
C TRP A 497 13.25 3.35 -1.94
N GLY A 498 14.21 4.19 -2.32
CA GLY A 498 14.57 4.41 -3.73
C GLY A 498 15.26 3.19 -4.33
N VAL A 499 16.51 2.92 -3.95
CA VAL A 499 17.26 1.75 -4.44
C VAL A 499 17.87 0.93 -3.30
N GLY A 500 17.67 -0.39 -3.34
CA GLY A 500 18.23 -1.35 -2.39
C GLY A 500 19.25 -2.29 -3.00
N PHE A 501 20.51 -2.16 -2.57
CA PHE A 501 21.61 -3.04 -2.95
C PHE A 501 21.86 -4.14 -1.93
N MET A 502 21.69 -5.39 -2.36
CA MET A 502 22.05 -6.57 -1.58
C MET A 502 23.51 -6.96 -1.79
N GLN A 503 24.07 -7.76 -0.89
CA GLN A 503 25.48 -8.17 -0.91
C GLN A 503 25.93 -8.65 -2.28
N TYR A 504 27.06 -8.09 -2.74
CA TYR A 504 27.69 -8.49 -3.99
C TYR A 504 29.21 -8.35 -3.88
N ASP A 505 29.93 -9.46 -4.03
CA ASP A 505 31.37 -9.53 -3.70
C ASP A 505 32.29 -9.06 -4.86
N PHE A 506 31.76 -8.79 -6.06
CA PHE A 506 32.50 -8.19 -7.19
C PHE A 506 32.28 -6.66 -7.24
N PRO A 507 33.10 -5.91 -8.00
CA PRO A 507 32.81 -4.51 -8.31
C PRO A 507 31.40 -4.36 -8.87
N ASN A 508 30.57 -3.56 -8.21
CA ASN A 508 29.22 -3.28 -8.63
C ASN A 508 29.25 -2.19 -9.70
N LYS A 509 28.75 -2.51 -10.89
CA LYS A 509 28.74 -1.65 -12.08
C LYS A 509 27.52 -0.70 -12.13
N SER A 510 26.71 -0.67 -11.07
CA SER A 510 25.60 0.27 -10.94
C SER A 510 26.10 1.71 -10.88
N ASN A 511 25.44 2.59 -11.62
CA ASN A 511 25.88 3.97 -11.84
C ASN A 511 24.69 4.93 -11.83
N PHE A 512 24.86 6.06 -11.16
CA PHE A 512 23.87 7.13 -11.08
C PHE A 512 24.50 8.43 -11.56
N PHE A 513 23.97 8.97 -12.64
CA PHE A 513 24.44 10.21 -13.25
C PHE A 513 23.28 11.15 -13.51
N ARG A 514 23.28 12.34 -12.88
CA ARG A 514 22.14 13.26 -12.92
C ARG A 514 20.82 12.57 -12.51
N THR A 515 20.88 11.76 -11.45
CA THR A 515 19.70 11.07 -10.91
C THR A 515 19.10 11.86 -9.76
N PHE A 516 17.77 11.96 -9.73
CA PHE A 516 17.03 12.69 -8.71
C PHE A 516 16.28 11.74 -7.78
N PHE A 517 16.44 11.95 -6.48
CA PHE A 517 15.81 11.18 -5.41
C PHE A 517 15.02 12.16 -4.53
N PHE A 518 13.70 12.13 -4.65
CA PHE A 518 12.79 12.99 -3.90
C PHE A 518 12.00 12.15 -2.90
N GLY A 519 12.21 12.44 -1.62
CA GLY A 519 11.35 11.96 -0.55
C GLY A 519 10.09 12.82 -0.41
N ASN A 520 9.20 12.36 0.46
CA ASN A 520 8.08 13.16 0.94
C ASN A 520 8.09 13.05 2.47
N PRO A 521 8.21 14.14 3.22
CA PRO A 521 8.29 14.10 4.68
C PRO A 521 6.96 13.74 5.35
N ASP A 522 5.83 13.92 4.65
CA ASP A 522 4.48 13.58 5.14
C ASP A 522 4.17 12.09 5.00
N ILE A 523 4.99 11.36 4.25
CA ILE A 523 4.90 9.92 4.06
C ILE A 523 6.16 9.31 4.69
N PRO A 524 6.14 8.09 5.26
CA PRO A 524 7.36 7.43 5.71
C PRO A 524 8.27 7.02 4.54
N SER A 525 8.81 7.99 3.78
CA SER A 525 9.91 7.81 2.83
C SER A 525 11.22 7.73 3.60
N ARG A 526 11.74 6.51 3.77
CA ARG A 526 12.85 6.26 4.70
C ARG A 526 14.19 6.61 4.09
N SER A 527 14.49 6.14 2.88
CA SER A 527 15.82 6.37 2.30
C SER A 527 15.88 6.40 0.78
N GLY A 528 16.76 7.25 0.25
CA GLY A 528 17.08 7.28 -1.18
C GLY A 528 17.77 5.99 -1.63
N VAL A 529 18.92 5.65 -1.05
CA VAL A 529 19.66 4.42 -1.37
C VAL A 529 20.12 3.69 -0.11
N SER A 530 19.97 2.35 -0.14
CA SER A 530 20.50 1.44 0.87
C SER A 530 21.52 0.48 0.26
N ILE A 531 22.68 0.30 0.90
CA ILE A 531 23.80 -0.48 0.37
C ILE A 531 24.30 -1.46 1.41
N TRP A 532 24.20 -2.76 1.13
CA TRP A 532 24.77 -3.78 1.97
C TRP A 532 25.90 -4.51 1.24
N ARG A 533 27.12 -4.41 1.78
CA ARG A 533 28.29 -5.18 1.35
C ARG A 533 28.48 -5.22 -0.17
N CYS A 534 28.54 -4.02 -0.75
CA CYS A 534 28.86 -3.78 -2.17
C CYS A 534 30.07 -2.85 -2.25
N GLN A 535 30.72 -2.83 -3.41
CA GLN A 535 31.83 -1.91 -3.70
C GLN A 535 31.65 -1.26 -5.08
N ASP A 536 32.24 -0.08 -5.26
CA ASP A 536 32.39 0.63 -6.54
C ASP A 536 31.12 1.24 -7.14
N ILE A 537 30.04 1.38 -6.36
CA ILE A 537 28.83 2.09 -6.83
C ILE A 537 29.13 3.59 -6.95
N ASN A 538 28.77 4.19 -8.08
CA ASN A 538 29.13 5.56 -8.43
C ASN A 538 27.92 6.52 -8.43
N PHE A 539 28.06 7.68 -7.78
CA PHE A 539 27.07 8.76 -7.71
C PHE A 539 27.70 10.08 -8.16
N VAL A 540 27.21 10.62 -9.28
CA VAL A 540 27.72 11.84 -9.89
C VAL A 540 26.56 12.75 -10.29
N ARG A 541 26.60 14.01 -9.86
CA ARG A 541 25.54 15.00 -10.14
C ARG A 541 24.15 14.57 -9.67
N CYS A 542 24.05 13.72 -8.66
CA CYS A 542 22.77 13.26 -8.14
C CYS A 542 22.20 14.23 -7.10
N HIS A 543 20.88 14.25 -6.98
CA HIS A 543 20.14 15.10 -6.04
C HIS A 543 19.33 14.24 -5.09
N PHE A 544 19.42 14.50 -3.78
CA PHE A 544 18.69 13.82 -2.72
C PHE A 544 18.01 14.84 -1.82
N GLU A 545 16.70 14.74 -1.64
CA GLU A 545 15.93 15.73 -0.89
C GLU A 545 14.78 15.11 -0.10
N ASP A 546 14.50 15.67 1.08
CA ASP A 546 13.28 15.42 1.89
C ASP A 546 13.02 13.97 2.32
N PHE A 547 14.09 13.24 2.67
CA PHE A 547 13.99 11.90 3.26
C PHE A 547 13.82 11.93 4.77
N SER A 548 12.97 11.04 5.32
CA SER A 548 12.74 10.94 6.77
C SER A 548 13.87 10.24 7.55
N GLU A 549 14.80 9.54 6.90
CA GLU A 549 15.97 8.94 7.56
C GLU A 549 17.29 9.27 6.84
N HIS A 550 17.46 8.82 5.59
CA HIS A 550 18.78 8.81 4.92
C HIS A 550 18.75 9.16 3.43
N GLY A 551 19.78 9.86 2.93
CA GLY A 551 20.01 9.99 1.48
C GLY A 551 20.63 8.71 0.93
N ILE A 552 21.84 8.40 1.40
CA ILE A 552 22.54 7.14 1.15
C ILE A 552 22.93 6.53 2.50
N HIS A 553 22.51 5.29 2.76
CA HIS A 553 22.97 4.54 3.93
C HIS A 553 23.48 3.16 3.57
N GLY A 554 24.35 2.61 4.40
CA GLY A 554 24.78 1.23 4.19
C GLY A 554 25.71 0.67 5.25
N ILE A 555 25.96 -0.64 5.11
CA ILE A 555 26.82 -1.41 6.00
C ILE A 555 27.87 -2.16 5.17
N ASN A 556 29.15 -2.04 5.55
CA ASN A 556 30.28 -2.72 4.91
C ASN A 556 30.44 -2.39 3.42
N PHE A 557 30.18 -1.15 3.00
CA PHE A 557 30.15 -0.78 1.59
C PHE A 557 31.23 0.22 1.19
N HIS A 558 31.52 0.23 -0.12
CA HIS A 558 32.35 1.23 -0.79
C HIS A 558 31.60 1.87 -1.96
N SER A 559 31.59 3.19 -1.99
CA SER A 559 30.99 3.99 -3.05
C SER A 559 31.79 5.25 -3.34
N TRP A 560 31.74 5.67 -4.60
CA TRP A 560 32.26 6.92 -5.10
C TRP A 560 31.13 7.96 -5.12
N ILE A 561 31.16 8.94 -4.22
CA ILE A 561 30.13 9.99 -4.14
C ILE A 561 30.81 11.33 -4.41
N HIS A 562 30.88 11.76 -5.67
CA HIS A 562 31.66 12.94 -6.04
C HIS A 562 31.05 13.74 -7.18
N HIS A 563 31.49 14.99 -7.30
CA HIS A 563 31.17 15.90 -8.41
C HIS A 563 29.70 16.32 -8.43
N TYR A 564 29.41 17.44 -7.74
CA TYR A 564 28.13 18.15 -7.78
C TYR A 564 26.92 17.31 -7.34
N ASN A 565 27.08 16.36 -6.42
CA ASN A 565 25.91 15.77 -5.76
C ASN A 565 25.33 16.76 -4.75
N ALA A 566 24.02 16.78 -4.58
CA ALA A 566 23.30 17.60 -3.61
C ALA A 566 22.50 16.74 -2.64
N PHE A 567 22.58 17.06 -1.35
CA PHE A 567 21.81 16.44 -0.27
C PHE A 567 21.14 17.52 0.57
N ILE A 568 19.81 17.54 0.60
CA ILE A 568 19.02 18.65 1.15
C ILE A 568 17.96 18.16 2.12
N ASN A 569 17.89 18.77 3.30
CA ASN A 569 16.84 18.52 4.29
C ASN A 569 16.70 17.04 4.73
N ILE A 570 17.82 16.36 4.97
CA ILE A 570 17.87 14.95 5.36
C ILE A 570 18.44 14.81 6.79
N PRO A 571 17.84 14.00 7.68
CA PRO A 571 18.40 13.73 8.99
C PRO A 571 19.84 13.19 8.93
N GLN A 572 20.11 12.21 8.07
CA GLN A 572 21.48 11.76 7.79
C GLN A 572 21.70 11.63 6.28
N ALA A 573 22.29 12.64 5.65
CA ALA A 573 22.46 12.65 4.20
C ALA A 573 23.27 11.44 3.70
N ILE A 574 24.43 11.18 4.31
CA ILE A 574 25.22 9.97 4.07
C ILE A 574 25.54 9.26 5.38
N LYS A 575 25.28 7.96 5.47
CA LYS A 575 25.61 7.12 6.63
C LYS A 575 26.33 5.83 6.22
N SER A 576 27.52 5.60 6.76
CA SER A 576 28.26 4.36 6.59
C SER A 576 28.58 3.71 7.92
N GLU A 577 28.21 2.44 8.06
CA GLU A 577 28.48 1.62 9.24
C GLU A 577 29.24 0.35 8.87
N SER A 578 29.89 -0.28 9.84
CA SER A 578 30.66 -1.51 9.63
C SER A 578 30.35 -2.56 10.69
N SER A 579 30.35 -3.83 10.29
CA SER A 579 30.16 -4.97 11.19
C SER A 579 31.50 -5.64 11.48
N PHE A 580 31.95 -5.63 12.74
CA PHE A 580 33.20 -6.31 13.13
C PHE A 580 33.20 -7.80 12.70
N PRO A 581 34.30 -8.34 12.13
CA PRO A 581 35.62 -7.73 11.94
C PRO A 581 35.79 -6.97 10.60
N PHE A 582 34.73 -6.82 9.81
CA PHE A 582 34.75 -6.08 8.55
C PHE A 582 34.79 -4.56 8.80
N GLY A 583 35.37 -3.84 7.84
CA GLY A 583 35.41 -2.37 7.81
C GLY A 583 34.87 -1.86 6.47
N SER A 584 34.39 -0.62 6.45
CA SER A 584 33.95 0.08 5.24
C SER A 584 34.99 1.10 4.79
N GLU A 585 35.00 1.38 3.48
CA GLU A 585 35.74 2.47 2.85
C GLU A 585 34.72 3.37 2.16
N LEU A 586 34.70 4.67 2.46
CA LEU A 586 33.74 5.60 1.89
C LEU A 586 34.44 6.85 1.39
N ILE A 587 34.22 7.23 0.14
CA ILE A 587 34.83 8.39 -0.49
C ILE A 587 33.73 9.40 -0.86
N VAL A 588 33.72 10.53 -0.15
CA VAL A 588 32.79 11.64 -0.35
C VAL A 588 33.57 12.85 -0.85
N GLY A 589 33.46 13.10 -2.15
CA GLY A 589 34.12 14.17 -2.89
C GLY A 589 35.44 13.73 -3.54
N SER A 590 36.32 14.67 -3.87
CA SER A 590 37.51 14.36 -4.68
C SER A 590 38.67 15.35 -4.48
N HIS A 591 39.91 14.85 -4.59
CA HIS A 591 41.10 15.69 -4.67
C HIS A 591 41.33 16.31 -6.06
N SER A 592 40.60 15.85 -7.08
CA SER A 592 40.72 16.37 -8.44
C SER A 592 40.14 17.78 -8.52
N THR A 593 40.93 18.76 -8.96
CA THR A 593 40.45 20.13 -9.22
C THR A 593 39.49 20.22 -10.42
N GLN A 594 39.38 19.15 -11.20
CA GLN A 594 38.39 19.04 -12.28
C GLN A 594 37.01 18.63 -11.75
N HIS A 595 36.95 18.13 -10.50
CA HIS A 595 35.70 17.71 -9.89
C HIS A 595 35.16 18.81 -8.98
N GLY A 596 33.90 19.19 -9.20
CA GLY A 596 33.18 20.11 -8.33
C GLY A 596 32.87 19.50 -6.97
N SER A 597 32.59 20.36 -6.00
CA SER A 597 32.23 19.95 -4.64
C SER A 597 30.86 19.26 -4.61
N ASN A 598 30.64 18.35 -3.67
CA ASN A 598 29.28 17.97 -3.30
C ASN A 598 28.71 19.01 -2.33
N TYR A 599 27.39 19.18 -2.34
CA TYR A 599 26.66 20.14 -1.54
C TYR A 599 25.77 19.43 -0.52
N PHE A 600 25.86 19.88 0.73
CA PHE A 600 25.01 19.42 1.81
C PHE A 600 24.36 20.65 2.44
N LEU A 601 23.04 20.76 2.32
CA LEU A 601 22.26 21.88 2.85
C LEU A 601 21.20 21.36 3.81
N ASP A 602 21.08 21.99 4.96
CA ASP A 602 19.98 21.74 5.90
C ASP A 602 19.82 20.26 6.33
N ASN A 603 20.94 19.55 6.42
CA ASN A 603 20.96 18.20 6.98
C ASN A 603 21.21 18.23 8.50
N GLN A 604 20.69 17.26 9.25
CA GLN A 604 21.06 17.09 10.67
C GLN A 604 22.47 16.54 10.84
N TYR A 605 22.82 15.55 10.05
CA TYR A 605 24.18 15.10 9.88
C TYR A 605 24.46 14.96 8.39
N SER A 606 25.46 15.69 7.88
CA SER A 606 25.75 15.61 6.45
C SER A 606 26.47 14.30 6.12
N ILE A 607 27.49 13.95 6.90
CA ILE A 607 28.23 12.70 6.73
C ILE A 607 28.41 12.02 8.07
N VAL A 608 27.99 10.76 8.17
CA VAL A 608 28.12 9.92 9.36
C VAL A 608 28.89 8.65 9.02
N ALA A 609 29.91 8.36 9.82
CA ALA A 609 30.73 7.16 9.67
C ALA A 609 30.89 6.42 11.00
N GLY A 610 30.72 5.10 10.95
CA GLY A 610 30.85 4.19 12.08
C GLY A 610 31.78 3.03 11.73
N GLY A 611 32.95 2.98 12.37
CA GLY A 611 33.87 1.83 12.22
C GLY A 611 34.53 1.70 10.85
N THR A 612 34.79 2.81 10.14
CA THR A 612 35.39 2.81 8.79
C THR A 612 36.90 2.64 8.86
N ASN A 613 37.37 1.42 9.09
CA ASN A 613 38.78 1.11 9.36
C ASN A 613 39.45 0.19 8.31
N PHE A 614 38.84 0.05 7.13
CA PHE A 614 39.40 -0.73 6.02
C PHE A 614 39.96 0.19 4.94
N ALA A 615 41.03 -0.24 4.25
CA ALA A 615 41.69 0.50 3.17
C ALA A 615 41.96 1.98 3.54
N LEU A 616 41.39 2.95 2.81
CA LEU A 616 41.53 4.38 3.11
C LEU A 616 40.56 4.90 4.19
N GLY A 617 39.64 4.05 4.67
CA GLY A 617 38.62 4.42 5.64
C GLY A 617 37.62 5.44 5.10
N LEU A 618 37.35 6.49 5.86
CA LEU A 618 36.50 7.60 5.43
C LEU A 618 37.32 8.74 4.81
N GLN A 619 37.05 9.08 3.57
CA GLN A 619 37.61 10.24 2.90
C GLN A 619 36.52 11.29 2.67
N VAL A 620 36.64 12.47 3.28
CA VAL A 620 35.71 13.60 3.09
C VAL A 620 36.49 14.77 2.51
N ILE A 621 36.38 14.97 1.20
CA ILE A 621 37.28 15.85 0.45
C ILE A 621 36.51 16.84 -0.42
N ASN A 622 36.80 18.13 -0.30
CA ASN A 622 36.24 19.16 -1.18
C ASN A 622 34.70 19.16 -1.22
N ASN A 623 34.06 19.20 -0.06
CA ASN A 623 32.60 19.32 0.06
C ASN A 623 32.22 20.69 0.63
N ASP A 624 31.03 21.16 0.28
CA ASP A 624 30.41 22.33 0.88
C ASP A 624 29.22 21.89 1.74
N ILE A 625 29.31 22.18 3.03
CA ILE A 625 28.38 21.73 4.05
C ILE A 625 27.85 22.95 4.78
N SER A 626 26.56 23.23 4.68
CA SER A 626 25.98 24.47 5.20
C SER A 626 24.58 24.25 5.78
N LYS A 627 24.06 25.30 6.40
CA LYS A 627 22.66 25.41 6.84
C LYS A 627 22.10 26.76 6.43
N SER A 628 20.83 26.79 6.08
CA SER A 628 20.04 27.99 5.89
C SER A 628 19.58 28.56 7.23
N ALA A 629 19.08 29.79 7.19
CA ALA A 629 18.48 30.44 8.37
C ALA A 629 17.22 29.73 8.87
N ASN A 630 16.52 28.98 8.01
CA ASN A 630 15.22 28.35 8.28
C ASN A 630 15.34 26.84 8.55
N TYR A 631 16.55 26.38 8.88
CA TYR A 631 16.86 24.97 9.13
C TYR A 631 15.88 24.26 10.08
N ALA A 632 15.24 23.21 9.58
CA ALA A 632 14.13 22.50 10.23
C ALA A 632 14.49 21.83 11.57
N PHE A 633 15.76 21.45 11.79
CA PHE A 633 16.18 20.75 13.02
C PHE A 633 16.92 21.65 14.02
N SER A 634 16.62 22.95 14.02
CA SER A 634 17.31 23.98 14.83
C SER A 634 17.43 23.72 16.34
N GLN A 635 16.66 22.76 16.89
CA GLN A 635 16.72 22.34 18.30
C GLN A 635 17.54 21.07 18.57
N SER A 636 18.04 20.38 17.54
CA SER A 636 18.77 19.11 17.68
C SER A 636 20.27 19.29 17.58
N ALA A 637 21.02 18.45 18.30
CA ALA A 637 22.46 18.30 18.05
C ALA A 637 22.68 17.90 16.59
N ASN A 638 23.63 18.57 15.94
CA ASN A 638 23.93 18.41 14.52
C ASN A 638 25.43 18.51 14.29
N ALA A 639 25.89 17.93 13.19
CA ALA A 639 27.29 18.06 12.78
C ALA A 639 27.44 17.99 11.26
N GLY A 640 28.45 18.67 10.72
CA GLY A 640 28.82 18.51 9.32
C GLY A 640 29.32 17.09 9.06
N VAL A 641 30.40 16.71 9.76
CA VAL A 641 30.97 15.36 9.69
C VAL A 641 30.96 14.73 11.08
N ARG A 642 30.40 13.53 11.23
CA ARG A 642 30.36 12.78 12.48
C ARG A 642 30.99 11.41 12.33
N ILE A 643 32.00 11.11 13.14
CA ILE A 643 32.78 9.88 13.07
C ILE A 643 32.77 9.20 14.44
N VAL A 644 32.32 7.96 14.50
CA VAL A 644 32.14 7.21 15.75
C VAL A 644 32.81 5.85 15.66
N GLY A 645 33.56 5.48 16.71
CA GLY A 645 34.22 4.19 16.81
C GLY A 645 35.47 4.08 15.93
N PRO A 646 36.23 2.97 16.05
CA PRO A 646 37.55 2.82 15.44
C PRO A 646 37.52 3.06 13.92
N SER A 647 38.13 4.15 13.46
CA SER A 647 38.02 4.61 12.07
C SER A 647 39.35 5.20 11.59
N ILE A 648 39.70 4.93 10.33
CA ILE A 648 40.71 5.68 9.57
C ILE A 648 39.94 6.79 8.84
N PHE A 649 40.39 8.04 8.89
CA PHE A 649 39.73 9.11 8.16
C PHE A 649 40.66 10.27 7.77
N ASP A 650 40.33 10.92 6.65
CA ASP A 650 40.89 12.19 6.20
C ASP A 650 39.73 13.15 5.87
N VAL A 651 39.60 14.24 6.62
CA VAL A 651 38.64 15.33 6.36
C VAL A 651 39.42 16.54 5.88
N THR A 652 39.41 16.77 4.57
CA THR A 652 40.30 17.74 3.93
C THR A 652 39.61 18.65 2.92
N ARG A 653 39.96 19.95 2.92
CA ARG A 653 39.49 20.94 1.93
C ARG A 653 37.97 21.13 1.88
N ASN A 654 37.29 20.95 3.01
CA ASN A 654 35.84 21.18 3.07
C ASN A 654 35.53 22.60 3.54
N SER A 655 34.43 23.15 3.03
CA SER A 655 33.73 24.31 3.57
C SER A 655 32.64 23.79 4.50
N ILE A 656 32.68 24.14 5.79
CA ILE A 656 31.71 23.67 6.78
C ILE A 656 31.16 24.88 7.54
N MET A 657 29.92 25.24 7.26
CA MET A 657 29.27 26.45 7.76
C MET A 657 28.05 26.12 8.62
N HIS A 658 27.83 26.93 9.66
CA HIS A 658 26.62 26.99 10.47
C HIS A 658 26.23 25.67 11.18
N GLN A 659 27.22 24.82 11.48
CA GLN A 659 27.01 23.59 12.25
C GLN A 659 27.21 23.82 13.76
N SER A 660 26.52 23.07 14.61
CA SER A 660 26.84 23.00 16.04
C SER A 660 28.17 22.29 16.30
N SER A 661 28.55 21.37 15.42
CA SER A 661 29.90 20.82 15.37
C SER A 661 30.33 20.70 13.92
N GLY A 662 31.40 21.38 13.51
CA GLY A 662 31.91 21.24 12.14
C GLY A 662 32.32 19.79 11.88
N VAL A 663 33.25 19.30 12.70
CA VAL A 663 33.68 17.90 12.73
C VAL A 663 33.55 17.33 14.15
N TRP A 664 32.79 16.26 14.31
CA TRP A 664 32.60 15.55 15.56
C TRP A 664 33.21 14.15 15.50
N ILE A 665 34.21 13.90 16.33
CA ILE A 665 34.98 12.66 16.42
C ILE A 665 34.74 12.04 17.79
N HIS A 666 34.46 10.74 17.83
CA HIS A 666 34.18 10.03 19.08
C HIS A 666 34.78 8.64 19.10
N ASN A 667 35.79 8.43 19.97
CA ASN A 667 36.41 7.14 20.23
C ASN A 667 36.94 6.43 18.96
N THR A 668 37.72 7.14 18.13
CA THR A 668 38.21 6.62 16.85
C THR A 668 39.44 5.73 16.94
N GLY A 669 39.94 5.46 18.15
CA GLY A 669 40.91 4.41 18.41
C GLY A 669 42.35 4.86 18.21
N LEU A 670 43.15 4.05 17.51
CA LEU A 670 44.62 4.16 17.46
C LEU A 670 45.17 4.51 16.06
N TYR A 671 44.31 4.88 15.14
CA TYR A 671 44.69 5.15 13.75
C TYR A 671 45.16 6.59 13.58
N HIS A 672 46.09 6.81 12.65
CA HIS A 672 46.44 8.15 12.21
C HIS A 672 45.25 8.73 11.45
N THR A 673 44.75 9.87 11.91
CA THR A 673 43.59 10.51 11.29
C THR A 673 43.75 12.02 11.28
N ASP A 674 43.28 12.64 10.21
CA ASP A 674 43.59 14.04 9.90
C ASP A 674 42.32 14.85 9.66
N VAL A 675 42.27 16.05 10.25
CA VAL A 675 41.34 17.13 9.86
C VAL A 675 42.18 18.32 9.42
N ARG A 676 42.23 18.61 8.12
CA ARG A 676 43.16 19.62 7.59
C ARG A 676 42.66 20.43 6.41
N CYS A 677 43.21 21.63 6.24
CA CYS A 677 42.84 22.50 5.11
C CYS A 677 41.33 22.82 5.00
N ASN A 678 40.55 22.71 6.09
CA ASN A 678 39.12 23.02 6.04
C ASN A 678 38.86 24.49 6.40
N SER A 679 37.80 25.06 5.84
CA SER A 679 37.23 26.34 6.28
C SER A 679 35.99 26.04 7.12
N ILE A 680 36.06 26.33 8.43
CA ILE A 680 35.00 25.99 9.38
C ILE A 680 34.45 27.28 9.98
N PHE A 681 33.21 27.59 9.62
CA PHE A 681 32.47 28.75 10.12
C PHE A 681 31.33 28.29 11.03
N ALA A 682 31.33 28.68 12.30
CA ALA A 682 30.21 28.37 13.20
C ALA A 682 29.59 29.63 13.79
N SER A 683 28.31 29.85 13.48
CA SER A 683 27.53 30.98 14.01
C SER A 683 26.19 30.59 14.63
N HIS A 684 25.95 29.32 14.95
CA HIS A 684 24.59 28.89 15.29
C HIS A 684 24.10 29.52 16.62
N PRO A 685 23.08 30.41 16.60
CA PRO A 685 22.71 31.20 17.78
C PRO A 685 21.94 30.41 18.85
N ASN A 686 21.43 29.21 18.51
CA ASN A 686 20.43 28.51 19.32
C ASN A 686 20.91 27.18 19.96
N THR A 687 22.16 26.78 19.77
CA THR A 687 22.72 25.57 20.40
C THR A 687 23.82 25.98 21.37
N GLY A 688 23.63 25.73 22.68
CA GLY A 688 24.54 26.15 23.75
C GLY A 688 25.96 25.54 23.72
N ALA A 689 26.34 24.84 22.65
CA ALA A 689 27.64 24.24 22.43
C ALA A 689 27.96 24.24 20.92
N ASN A 690 28.79 25.19 20.48
CA ASN A 690 29.27 25.29 19.10
C ASN A 690 30.77 25.00 19.06
N TYR A 691 31.18 24.03 18.25
CA TYR A 691 32.58 23.61 18.13
C TYR A 691 32.98 23.57 16.66
N GLY A 692 34.19 24.05 16.31
CA GLY A 692 34.75 23.78 15.00
C GLY A 692 35.07 22.29 14.86
N ILE A 693 35.90 21.78 15.77
CA ILE A 693 36.23 20.36 15.95
C ILE A 693 35.92 19.94 17.38
N TYR A 694 35.16 18.85 17.54
CA TYR A 694 34.95 18.22 18.84
C TYR A 694 35.45 16.77 18.80
N ALA A 695 36.51 16.47 19.54
CA ALA A 695 37.05 15.11 19.67
C ALA A 695 36.88 14.60 21.11
N ALA A 696 36.16 13.50 21.27
CA ALA A 696 35.83 12.93 22.57
C ALA A 696 36.37 11.49 22.74
N LEU A 697 36.83 11.17 23.95
CA LEU A 697 37.37 9.87 24.36
C LEU A 697 38.66 9.49 23.59
N GLU A 698 38.93 8.20 23.36
CA GLU A 698 40.21 7.75 22.78
C GLU A 698 40.29 8.02 21.27
N ASN A 699 41.12 8.99 20.89
CA ASN A 699 41.38 9.38 19.48
C ASN A 699 42.90 9.44 19.22
N ARG A 700 43.62 8.37 19.61
CA ARG A 700 45.09 8.30 19.57
C ARG A 700 45.59 8.47 18.15
N LEU A 701 46.53 9.42 18.00
CA LEU A 701 47.13 9.85 16.72
C LEU A 701 46.25 10.77 15.86
N PHE A 702 45.14 11.29 16.40
CA PHE A 702 44.38 12.37 15.75
C PHE A 702 45.22 13.66 15.66
N GLU A 703 45.24 14.27 14.48
CA GLU A 703 45.92 15.53 14.17
C GLU A 703 44.99 16.52 13.45
N PHE A 704 45.10 17.81 13.77
CA PHE A 704 44.32 18.89 13.16
C PHE A 704 45.25 20.04 12.75
N LYS A 705 45.32 20.34 11.45
CA LYS A 705 46.27 21.34 10.91
C LYS A 705 45.77 22.10 9.69
N TYR A 706 46.24 23.32 9.50
CA TYR A 706 45.91 24.21 8.38
C TYR A 706 44.41 24.52 8.22
N ASN A 707 43.61 24.38 9.28
CA ASN A 707 42.20 24.73 9.21
C ASN A 707 42.02 26.23 9.49
N THR A 708 41.03 26.85 8.86
CA THR A 708 40.59 28.20 9.18
C THR A 708 39.31 28.11 10.00
N PHE A 709 39.30 28.78 11.15
CA PHE A 709 38.17 28.83 12.06
C PHE A 709 37.65 30.26 12.16
N GLU A 710 36.40 30.43 11.76
CA GLU A 710 35.66 31.69 11.78
C GLU A 710 34.42 31.52 12.66
N MET A 711 34.52 31.91 13.94
CA MET A 711 33.48 31.68 14.95
C MET A 711 32.82 33.01 15.35
N GLU A 712 31.49 33.07 15.33
CA GLU A 712 30.73 34.24 15.78
C GLU A 712 30.22 34.13 17.24
N VAL A 713 30.42 32.97 17.90
CA VAL A 713 29.78 32.63 19.19
C VAL A 713 30.78 32.05 20.21
N CYS A 714 30.36 32.01 21.49
CA CYS A 714 31.18 31.74 22.69
C CYS A 714 31.78 30.32 22.86
N GLY A 715 31.87 29.49 21.82
CA GLY A 715 32.44 28.13 21.90
C GLY A 715 33.91 28.06 21.45
N PRO A 716 34.69 27.04 21.86
CA PRO A 716 36.06 26.87 21.38
C PRO A 716 36.09 26.36 19.93
N ASP A 717 37.13 26.73 19.18
CA ASP A 717 37.37 26.21 17.84
C ASP A 717 37.65 24.71 17.87
N VAL A 718 38.44 24.25 18.84
CA VAL A 718 38.77 22.84 19.06
C VAL A 718 38.51 22.46 20.50
N LYS A 719 37.69 21.41 20.71
CA LYS A 719 37.45 20.82 22.03
C LYS A 719 37.91 19.36 22.06
N LEU A 720 38.78 19.05 23.03
CA LEU A 720 39.32 17.72 23.29
C LEU A 720 38.83 17.25 24.66
N PHE A 721 37.92 16.27 24.69
CA PHE A 721 37.33 15.77 25.92
C PHE A 721 37.72 14.32 26.19
N GLY A 722 38.21 14.00 27.39
CA GLY A 722 38.52 12.64 27.81
C GLY A 722 37.88 12.24 29.14
N SER A 723 37.70 10.93 29.36
CA SER A 723 37.19 10.38 30.62
C SER A 723 38.27 9.58 31.36
N ALA A 724 38.07 9.28 32.64
CA ALA A 724 39.02 8.48 33.42
C ALA A 724 39.27 7.08 32.83
N THR A 725 38.27 6.49 32.16
CA THR A 725 38.39 5.17 31.52
C THR A 725 38.96 5.26 30.11
N TYR A 726 38.57 6.30 29.37
CA TYR A 726 38.97 6.54 27.99
C TYR A 726 39.54 7.95 27.87
N PRO A 727 40.83 8.14 28.20
CA PRO A 727 41.46 9.43 28.08
C PRO A 727 41.55 9.84 26.61
N ASN A 728 41.40 11.13 26.35
CA ASN A 728 41.67 11.65 25.02
C ASN A 728 43.17 11.84 24.86
N VAL A 729 43.73 11.12 23.90
CA VAL A 729 45.14 11.15 23.54
C VAL A 729 45.16 11.64 22.10
N CYS A 730 45.45 12.92 21.86
CA CYS A 730 45.75 13.36 20.49
C CYS A 730 47.19 12.96 20.12
N ARG A 731 47.62 13.27 18.90
CA ARG A 731 49.03 13.16 18.53
C ARG A 731 49.89 13.98 19.51
N ARG A 732 51.05 13.43 19.92
CA ARG A 732 51.95 14.11 20.87
C ARG A 732 52.47 15.44 20.34
N ASP A 733 52.72 15.52 19.04
CA ASP A 733 53.10 16.73 18.31
C ASP A 733 52.01 17.03 17.28
N VAL A 734 51.23 18.09 17.50
CA VAL A 734 50.31 18.62 16.48
C VAL A 734 51.09 19.66 15.67
N GLY A 735 51.34 19.35 14.39
CA GLY A 735 52.46 19.95 13.67
C GLY A 735 53.80 19.39 14.13
N ARG A 736 54.91 19.99 13.69
CA ARG A 736 56.28 19.57 14.04
C ARG A 736 57.29 20.65 13.67
N ALA A 737 58.54 20.48 14.09
CA ALA A 737 59.63 21.33 13.63
C ALA A 737 59.73 21.37 12.09
N GLY A 738 59.73 22.56 11.50
CA GLY A 738 59.73 22.77 10.04
C GLY A 738 58.35 22.84 9.39
N ASP A 739 57.31 22.35 10.08
CA ASP A 739 55.95 22.16 9.56
C ASP A 739 54.93 22.46 10.69
N PRO A 740 54.70 23.75 11.01
CA PRO A 740 53.79 24.15 12.08
C PRO A 740 52.33 23.78 11.77
N ALA A 741 51.50 23.65 12.82
CA ALA A 741 50.09 23.28 12.70
C ALA A 741 49.27 24.25 11.86
N ARG A 742 49.62 25.55 11.85
CA ARG A 742 49.03 26.59 10.97
C ARG A 742 47.48 26.65 10.96
N ASN A 743 46.82 26.30 12.06
CA ASN A 743 45.39 26.59 12.17
C ASN A 743 45.20 28.09 12.38
N CYS A 744 44.31 28.71 11.59
CA CYS A 744 43.99 30.12 11.64
C CYS A 744 42.76 30.34 12.53
N TYR A 745 42.94 31.00 13.67
CA TYR A 745 41.85 31.34 14.59
C TYR A 745 41.56 32.84 14.49
N THR A 746 40.29 33.22 14.30
CA THR A 746 39.92 34.63 14.00
C THR A 746 39.20 35.35 15.15
N PHE A 747 38.68 34.64 16.15
CA PHE A 747 37.89 35.23 17.25
C PHE A 747 38.71 35.45 18.53
N GLU A 748 38.74 36.69 19.06
CA GLU A 748 39.60 37.13 20.19
C GLU A 748 38.99 36.93 21.61
N GLY A 749 37.90 36.18 21.77
CA GLY A 749 37.11 36.21 23.01
C GLY A 749 37.22 35.02 23.97
N ASN A 750 37.74 33.86 23.56
CA ASN A 750 37.81 32.62 24.35
C ASN A 750 39.05 31.79 23.98
N PRO A 751 39.48 30.82 24.82
CA PRO A 751 40.50 29.86 24.43
C PRO A 751 40.09 29.08 23.18
N GLN A 752 40.92 29.14 22.14
CA GLN A 752 40.68 28.50 20.85
C GLN A 752 40.72 26.97 20.95
N ILE A 753 41.60 26.44 21.81
CA ILE A 753 41.74 25.01 22.09
C ILE A 753 41.41 24.77 23.55
N ILE A 754 40.38 23.96 23.81
CA ILE A 754 39.99 23.53 25.15
C ILE A 754 40.25 22.03 25.33
N THR A 755 40.95 21.67 26.40
CA THR A 755 41.10 20.29 26.86
C THR A 755 40.32 20.09 28.15
N GLU A 756 39.41 19.11 28.18
CA GLU A 756 38.54 18.84 29.31
C GLU A 756 38.64 17.37 29.74
N GLY A 757 38.48 17.13 31.06
CA GLY A 757 38.55 15.80 31.64
C GLY A 757 39.96 15.20 31.61
N GLN A 758 40.09 13.91 31.32
CA GLN A 758 41.39 13.24 31.20
C GLN A 758 41.93 13.33 29.76
N THR A 759 42.61 14.43 29.47
CA THR A 759 43.29 14.69 28.19
C THR A 759 44.80 14.58 28.38
N SER A 760 45.51 13.84 27.52
CA SER A 760 46.98 13.75 27.60
C SER A 760 47.64 15.04 27.11
N GLU A 761 48.75 15.41 27.74
CA GLU A 761 49.54 16.56 27.31
C GLU A 761 50.13 16.37 25.90
N PHE A 762 50.13 17.43 25.09
CA PHE A 762 50.74 17.45 23.76
C PHE A 762 51.44 18.79 23.47
N ASP A 763 52.33 18.78 22.48
CA ASP A 763 53.05 19.93 21.97
C ASP A 763 52.33 20.44 20.70
N TYR A 764 51.98 21.72 20.69
CA TYR A 764 51.28 22.38 19.59
C TYR A 764 52.22 23.35 18.89
N TRP A 765 52.60 23.02 17.66
CA TRP A 765 53.63 23.74 16.91
C TRP A 765 53.02 24.93 16.16
N VAL A 766 53.53 26.14 16.41
CA VAL A 766 53.08 27.39 15.77
C VAL A 766 54.23 28.09 15.04
N PRO A 767 53.95 28.85 13.96
CA PRO A 767 54.99 29.60 13.26
C PRO A 767 55.59 30.69 14.15
N GLU A 768 56.88 30.98 13.95
CA GLU A 768 57.56 32.11 14.63
C GLU A 768 56.90 33.47 14.32
N GLU A 769 56.40 33.64 13.09
CA GLU A 769 55.64 34.80 12.65
C GLU A 769 54.26 34.36 12.14
N PRO A 770 53.19 34.42 12.96
CA PRO A 770 51.84 34.10 12.50
C PRO A 770 51.34 35.12 11.48
N GLU A 771 50.68 34.64 10.42
CA GLU A 771 50.06 35.49 9.40
C GLU A 771 48.81 36.18 9.97
N HIS A 772 48.77 37.52 9.99
CA HIS A 772 47.54 38.24 10.36
C HIS A 772 46.45 38.04 9.30
N PRO A 773 45.18 37.77 9.67
CA PRO A 773 44.57 37.97 10.99
C PRO A 773 44.58 36.74 11.93
N CYS A 774 45.33 35.67 11.65
CA CYS A 774 45.32 34.45 12.44
C CYS A 774 45.95 34.64 13.82
N GLN A 775 45.27 34.17 14.86
CA GLN A 775 45.73 34.21 16.24
C GLN A 775 46.48 32.95 16.64
N ILE A 776 47.35 33.07 17.64
CA ILE A 776 47.99 31.94 18.32
C ILE A 776 47.07 31.53 19.49
N PRO A 777 46.78 30.23 19.69
CA PRO A 777 45.87 29.79 20.74
C PRO A 777 46.46 30.06 22.15
N THR A 778 45.62 30.53 23.06
CA THR A 778 45.98 30.91 24.45
C THR A 778 45.44 29.95 25.51
N ASP A 779 45.76 30.19 26.79
CA ASP A 779 45.33 29.39 27.96
C ASP A 779 45.93 27.98 27.95
N ASN A 780 47.24 27.89 27.75
CA ASN A 780 48.01 26.67 27.60
C ASN A 780 49.15 26.57 28.63
N LEU A 781 49.79 25.41 28.76
CA LEU A 781 50.82 25.19 29.79
C LEU A 781 52.02 26.14 29.65
N SER A 782 52.31 26.67 28.45
CA SER A 782 53.39 27.63 28.23
C SER A 782 53.06 29.06 28.70
N ASP A 783 51.79 29.40 28.85
CA ASP A 783 51.32 30.68 29.41
C ASP A 783 50.72 30.54 30.83
N MET A 784 50.95 29.39 31.49
CA MET A 784 50.37 28.99 32.79
C MET A 784 48.84 28.83 32.78
N GLY A 785 48.26 28.63 31.60
CA GLY A 785 46.86 28.29 31.43
C GLY A 785 46.49 26.87 31.85
N SER A 786 45.21 26.55 31.67
CA SER A 786 44.57 25.35 32.20
C SER A 786 44.48 24.17 31.22
N ASN A 787 44.73 24.41 29.93
CA ASN A 787 44.62 23.37 28.91
C ASN A 787 45.93 22.57 28.75
N ASN A 788 45.80 21.26 28.54
CA ASN A 788 46.88 20.27 28.50
C ASN A 788 47.67 20.30 27.17
N TYR A 789 48.14 21.46 26.76
CA TYR A 789 49.09 21.58 25.65
C TYR A 789 50.15 22.65 25.91
N SER A 790 51.33 22.49 25.30
CA SER A 790 52.40 23.49 25.32
C SER A 790 52.62 24.05 23.92
N LEU A 791 52.94 25.34 23.81
CA LEU A 791 53.30 25.94 22.53
C LEU A 791 54.78 25.68 22.22
N ALA A 792 55.04 25.23 20.99
CA ALA A 792 56.38 25.10 20.43
C ALA A 792 56.52 25.98 19.19
N LEU A 793 57.50 26.87 19.19
CA LEU A 793 57.78 27.72 18.02
C LEU A 793 58.63 26.94 17.00
N THR A 794 58.36 27.15 15.72
CA THR A 794 59.23 26.66 14.65
C THR A 794 59.27 27.58 13.44
N ASN A 795 60.45 27.62 12.82
CA ASN A 795 60.62 28.16 11.48
C ASN A 795 60.00 27.22 10.45
N GLU A 796 59.25 27.78 9.52
CA GLU A 796 58.75 27.02 8.39
C GLU A 796 59.87 26.71 7.40
N ILE A 797 59.92 25.47 6.94
CA ILE A 797 60.91 25.00 5.95
C ILE A 797 60.21 24.40 4.72
N ASP A 798 58.94 24.00 4.85
CA ASP A 798 58.10 23.44 3.79
C ASP A 798 56.94 24.40 3.45
N GLU A 799 56.59 24.57 2.16
CA GLU A 799 55.41 25.36 1.77
C GLU A 799 54.11 24.71 2.27
N PRO A 800 53.09 25.51 2.65
CA PRO A 800 51.83 24.98 3.14
C PRO A 800 51.17 24.03 2.13
N VAL A 801 50.86 22.81 2.57
CA VAL A 801 50.36 21.69 1.74
C VAL A 801 48.94 21.94 1.19
N CYS A 802 48.24 22.94 1.73
CA CYS A 802 46.95 23.36 1.23
C CYS A 802 47.15 24.30 0.04
N GLY A 803 47.21 23.76 -1.18
CA GLY A 803 47.06 24.58 -2.39
C GLY A 803 45.79 25.44 -2.29
N GLU A 804 45.78 26.63 -2.91
CA GLU A 804 44.72 27.64 -2.81
C GLU A 804 43.33 27.00 -2.66
N VAL A 805 42.77 27.08 -1.44
CA VAL A 805 41.36 26.78 -1.22
C VAL A 805 40.64 27.95 -1.86
N SER A 806 39.90 27.68 -2.94
CA SER A 806 39.07 28.70 -3.57
C SER A 806 38.14 29.28 -2.50
N VAL A 807 38.19 30.60 -2.37
CA VAL A 807 37.21 31.41 -1.61
C VAL A 807 35.79 30.90 -1.87
N PRO A 808 34.90 30.95 -0.86
CA PRO A 808 33.56 30.37 -0.95
C PRO A 808 32.88 30.85 -2.23
N PHE A 809 32.52 29.89 -3.09
CA PHE A 809 31.60 30.17 -4.19
C PHE A 809 30.30 30.64 -3.54
N ASN A 810 29.79 31.78 -3.99
CA ASN A 810 28.58 32.38 -3.44
C ASN A 810 27.45 31.32 -3.47
N LEU A 811 26.92 30.97 -2.29
CA LEU A 811 25.88 29.95 -2.07
C LEU A 811 24.69 30.12 -3.03
N ASP A 812 24.35 31.35 -3.38
CA ASP A 812 23.33 31.68 -4.38
C ASP A 812 23.62 31.05 -5.74
N SER A 813 24.86 31.00 -6.21
CA SER A 813 25.18 30.55 -7.57
C SER A 813 25.15 29.03 -7.76
N ALA A 814 25.38 28.23 -6.72
CA ALA A 814 25.30 26.77 -6.79
C ALA A 814 23.86 26.29 -6.62
N TYR A 815 23.11 26.88 -5.67
CA TYR A 815 21.67 26.69 -5.53
C TYR A 815 20.92 27.12 -6.79
N GLN A 816 21.28 28.25 -7.40
CA GLN A 816 20.73 28.70 -8.68
C GLN A 816 21.22 27.85 -9.86
N ALA A 817 22.42 27.25 -9.84
CA ALA A 817 22.85 26.39 -10.95
C ALA A 817 22.10 25.04 -10.98
N THR A 818 21.89 24.39 -9.82
CA THR A 818 21.04 23.19 -9.75
C THR A 818 19.56 23.53 -9.93
N LEU A 819 19.09 24.67 -9.40
CA LEU A 819 17.72 25.13 -9.68
C LEU A 819 17.51 25.56 -11.12
N GLU A 820 18.43 26.26 -11.79
CA GLU A 820 18.31 26.64 -13.21
C GLU A 820 18.34 25.39 -14.11
N GLU A 821 19.12 24.36 -13.77
CA GLU A 821 19.05 23.05 -14.44
C GLU A 821 17.72 22.33 -14.19
N LEU A 822 17.17 22.37 -12.96
CA LEU A 822 15.82 21.85 -12.62
C LEU A 822 14.68 22.65 -13.29
N TYR A 823 14.80 23.97 -13.36
CA TYR A 823 13.84 24.89 -14.00
C TYR A 823 13.84 24.70 -15.53
N HIS A 824 15.00 24.41 -16.13
CA HIS A 824 15.11 24.04 -17.54
C HIS A 824 14.51 22.66 -17.87
N LEU A 825 14.35 21.79 -16.88
CA LEU A 825 13.67 20.48 -16.99
C LEU A 825 12.15 20.56 -16.75
N GLY A 826 11.59 21.77 -16.53
CA GLY A 826 10.14 22.00 -16.47
C GLY A 826 9.51 21.83 -15.09
N TRP A 827 10.30 21.78 -14.01
CA TRP A 827 9.81 21.66 -12.64
C TRP A 827 9.68 23.05 -12.01
N ASP A 828 8.45 23.54 -11.90
CA ASP A 828 8.11 24.74 -11.15
C ASP A 828 7.85 24.33 -9.69
N PHE A 829 8.90 24.35 -8.86
CA PHE A 829 8.70 24.33 -7.41
C PHE A 829 8.05 25.65 -7.06
N GLY A 830 6.73 25.62 -6.84
CA GLY A 830 5.96 26.79 -6.45
C GLY A 830 6.71 27.55 -5.38
N GLN A 831 7.08 28.79 -5.68
CA GLN A 831 7.65 29.71 -4.71
C GLN A 831 6.67 29.81 -3.54
N SER A 832 6.91 29.10 -2.44
CA SER A 832 6.40 29.53 -1.16
C SER A 832 7.25 30.73 -0.76
N ASP A 833 6.63 31.90 -0.77
CA ASP A 833 7.23 33.20 -0.45
C ASP A 833 8.27 33.12 0.69
N THR A 834 9.47 33.62 0.40
CA THR A 834 10.54 33.96 1.36
C THR A 834 10.07 34.85 2.49
#